data_AF-A0A921ZDS7-F1
#
_entry.id   AF-A0A921ZDS7-F1
#
_cell.length_a   1.000
_cell.length_b   1.000
_cell.length_c   1.000
_cell.angle_alpha   90.00
_cell.angle_beta   90.00
_cell.angle_gamma   90.00
#
_symmetry.space_group_name_H-M   'P 1'
#
loop_
_entity.id
_entity.type
_entity.pdbx_description
1 polymer ?
#
loop_
_entity_poly.entity_id
_entity_poly.type
_entity_poly.pdbx_seq_one_letter_code
_entity_poly.pdbx_strand_id
1 'polypeptide(L)'
;MDSLLHITWKWEDMCGPEGFHPWNDTKKDFGQCFQELCFQIPVYFIIAIISGYYVGYRSDWVIRDKILERAIVLRSFIVLSLVFIPIIQLYFFITKVDYILYPVDYFAAGASCLSWLVHFGYVLTLKHRLGLSPRGPAIQLVMWSLSVVLNLVALRTSILTDSSPGFNIATLCCHGLYFLTLLPSNDSRPTYYSPCLVGSQHSHSEYTPLLPHVDEGVLGTAMQGSGWFSKLTFTWVNPLLQKGLQNKLNDSDELFDIPSKYTSSYIGARMERALIGNVDHYQQYSEVLHEPFIRSAYGSTSETVPQASTPVTPVSRILVRPTRKQNVSLLRALHTCFAWQFYSIGILKFVSDMVGFAGPLLLNKLVAFVEDETIDQHLGYVYASGLMIATLVSTLFIVHFNWLMSIIGLKMRGAIVSTILRKTLSVTSTTLSTSFSVGEITNFMSTDTDRIVNSCPSFHALWSIPLQLFITLFLLYQQVGISILSGVAFSVVLIPINKFIANKIGDLSTQLMKHKDNRVSLISDLLKGIRTVKIHVWEDYFINRVSDARKDEMRYLRWRKYLDAVCVVLWATTPVLVSVLTLGTHALRKQPLDAPMVFTTVALINMLIAPLNAFPWVLNGLTEAWVSIKRIQKLLDLPDMDMEVYYDRVNTNRDEDKIIIFKNATFSWVNPSKQRKSVSKSKKNKGKSKKRLTRVSIQRSDSTSSSEALVQDEPFSLKDISLEIGKGELVGITGPIGSGKTSLLQAIIGEMLKKSGDLQIPESLNSFGYVSQKPWLVRGTIRDNILFGKPYEEAKFKAVIDACALTEDLNILGWNAYVGEGGCTLSGGQRARISLARAVYQDKKVYLLDDVLSGVDGAVGAHILQRCVLGLLRRTTRVLVAQAPRALARAARVLVLQHGRLVRQGPPEMVLNDIDEFFPSETESIGEEPPRQPDEEQKDQDDTQQNDLEEDEAMSQGTVSSWVIGLYLKSVGIFLTIIIILSLILMQLSQNFTFLWLTFWLKNRTKNSTTVDSAFIDVPHENITVLDHGMNVLDNIAHVLVNSTIKIIANMGMYNATVNEPINSTPVLTTVPLFANGTPVYNDEFYLEVYFGLAGLNLLVTIMRAFLFAYGGVQAASKIHRVLLKVIVKVILFHNMIHFYNKSDRSEVTFSIF
;
A
#
# COMPACT_ATOMS: atom_id res chain seq x y z
N MET A 1 24.04 70.42 -30.25
CA MET A 1 24.75 69.31 -29.57
C MET A 1 24.86 69.57 -28.05
N ASP A 2 24.73 70.82 -27.59
CA ASP A 2 24.76 71.18 -26.15
C ASP A 2 23.43 71.03 -25.36
N SER A 3 22.33 70.57 -25.98
CA SER A 3 21.03 70.40 -25.29
C SER A 3 20.72 68.97 -24.84
N LEU A 4 21.59 67.99 -25.14
CA LEU A 4 21.42 66.58 -24.78
C LEU A 4 22.27 66.13 -23.57
N LEU A 5 23.05 67.04 -22.97
CA LEU A 5 24.01 66.73 -21.89
C LEU A 5 23.62 67.28 -20.50
N HIS A 6 22.45 67.91 -20.35
CA HIS A 6 21.93 68.34 -19.04
C HIS A 6 20.68 67.55 -18.65
N ILE A 7 20.82 66.23 -18.45
CA ILE A 7 19.89 65.49 -17.59
C ILE A 7 20.25 65.89 -16.15
N THR A 8 19.52 66.86 -15.59
CA THR A 8 19.63 67.20 -14.17
C THR A 8 18.92 66.12 -13.37
N TRP A 9 19.66 65.10 -12.93
CA TRP A 9 19.14 64.06 -12.05
C TRP A 9 18.75 64.71 -10.71
N LYS A 10 17.45 64.76 -10.41
CA LYS A 10 16.93 65.25 -9.13
C LYS A 10 16.99 64.12 -8.12
N TRP A 11 17.99 64.18 -7.23
CA TRP A 11 18.13 63.20 -6.13
C TRP A 11 16.96 63.22 -5.15
N GLU A 12 16.16 64.28 -5.14
CA GLU A 12 14.93 64.39 -4.34
C GLU A 12 13.88 63.33 -4.69
N ASP A 13 13.81 62.92 -5.95
CA ASP A 13 12.85 61.90 -6.41
C ASP A 13 13.24 60.48 -5.94
N MET A 14 14.53 60.26 -5.63
CA MET A 14 15.06 58.95 -5.22
C MET A 14 15.33 58.83 -3.71
N CYS A 15 15.76 59.92 -3.08
CA CYS A 15 16.19 60.00 -1.68
C CYS A 15 15.23 60.81 -0.78
N GLY A 16 14.17 61.39 -1.35
CA GLY A 16 13.25 62.27 -0.65
C GLY A 16 13.76 63.70 -0.45
N PRO A 17 13.06 64.52 0.35
CA PRO A 17 13.28 65.97 0.42
C PRO A 17 14.64 66.38 0.98
N GLU A 18 15.34 65.49 1.69
CA GLU A 18 16.73 65.72 2.13
C GLU A 18 17.76 65.51 1.01
N GLY A 19 17.37 65.02 -0.17
CA GLY A 19 18.26 64.80 -1.32
C GLY A 19 19.39 63.80 -1.06
N PHE A 20 20.41 63.79 -1.94
CA PHE A 20 21.60 62.96 -1.76
C PHE A 20 22.75 63.78 -1.19
N HIS A 21 23.01 63.62 0.11
CA HIS A 21 24.12 64.28 0.79
C HIS A 21 25.04 63.24 1.48
N PRO A 22 26.35 63.21 1.16
CA PRO A 22 27.29 62.29 1.79
C PRO A 22 27.42 62.52 3.31
N TRP A 23 27.33 63.77 3.74
CA TRP A 23 27.50 64.16 5.13
C TRP A 23 26.44 65.18 5.53
N ASN A 24 25.82 64.98 6.69
CA ASN A 24 24.86 65.91 7.26
C ASN A 24 25.51 66.67 8.43
N ASP A 25 25.83 67.94 8.21
CA ASP A 25 26.50 68.79 9.20
C ASP A 25 25.66 69.03 10.46
N THR A 26 24.32 68.96 10.35
CA THR A 26 23.42 69.16 11.50
C THR A 26 23.38 67.95 12.43
N LYS A 27 23.39 66.73 11.87
CA LYS A 27 23.31 65.46 12.60
C LYS A 27 24.70 64.87 12.90
N LYS A 28 25.78 65.42 12.32
CA LYS A 28 27.17 64.89 12.38
C LYS A 28 27.23 63.39 12.06
N ASP A 29 26.50 62.98 11.03
CA ASP A 29 26.45 61.60 10.53
C ASP A 29 26.36 61.58 9.00
N PHE A 30 26.59 60.42 8.39
CA PHE A 30 26.37 60.24 6.96
C PHE A 30 24.87 60.32 6.64
N GLY A 31 24.50 60.87 5.48
CA GLY A 31 23.10 60.95 5.06
C GLY A 31 22.49 59.55 4.89
N GLN A 32 21.20 59.38 5.27
CA GLN A 32 20.53 58.08 5.25
C GLN A 32 20.50 57.45 3.85
N CYS A 33 20.10 58.22 2.83
CA CYS A 33 20.12 57.74 1.44
C CYS A 33 21.54 57.39 0.95
N PHE A 34 22.57 58.14 1.40
CA PHE A 34 23.97 57.83 1.09
C PHE A 34 24.42 56.52 1.72
N GLN A 35 24.04 56.27 2.98
CA GLN A 35 24.35 55.01 3.67
C GLN A 35 23.69 53.81 2.97
N GLU A 36 22.41 53.91 2.61
CA GLU A 36 21.67 52.84 1.94
C GLU A 36 22.22 52.56 0.54
N LEU A 37 22.42 53.60 -0.27
CA LEU A 37 22.84 53.48 -1.67
C LEU A 37 24.31 53.11 -1.83
N CYS A 38 25.23 53.75 -1.09
CA CYS A 38 26.67 53.60 -1.30
C CYS A 38 27.32 52.55 -0.39
N PHE A 39 26.74 52.24 0.78
CA PHE A 39 27.32 51.25 1.70
C PHE A 39 26.51 49.96 1.76
N GLN A 40 25.21 50.02 2.02
CA GLN A 40 24.42 48.80 2.27
C GLN A 40 24.17 47.99 1.00
N ILE A 41 23.63 48.63 -0.06
CA ILE A 41 23.28 47.95 -1.31
C ILE A 41 24.49 47.19 -1.93
N PRO A 42 25.68 47.80 -2.08
CA PRO A 42 26.84 47.10 -2.65
C PRO A 42 27.28 45.90 -1.81
N VAL A 43 27.28 46.02 -0.48
CA VAL A 43 27.65 44.92 0.42
C VAL A 43 26.67 43.76 0.31
N TYR A 44 25.36 44.02 0.24
CA TYR A 44 24.35 42.98 0.03
C TYR A 44 24.52 42.26 -1.31
N PHE A 45 24.80 42.98 -2.40
CA PHE A 45 25.07 42.36 -3.69
C PHE A 45 26.34 41.50 -3.68
N ILE A 46 27.43 41.96 -3.05
CA ILE A 46 28.66 41.18 -2.94
C ILE A 46 28.41 39.89 -2.12
N ILE A 47 27.66 39.97 -1.02
CA ILE A 47 27.25 38.79 -0.25
C ILE A 47 26.45 37.81 -1.12
N ALA A 48 25.54 38.31 -1.95
CA ALA A 48 24.73 37.50 -2.86
C ALA A 48 25.60 36.80 -3.92
N ILE A 49 26.53 37.52 -4.54
CA ILE A 49 27.44 37.00 -5.58
C ILE A 49 28.34 35.92 -5.00
N ILE A 50 28.99 36.16 -3.86
CA ILE A 50 29.88 35.18 -3.22
C ILE A 50 29.10 33.96 -2.76
N SER A 51 27.93 34.15 -2.15
CA SER A 51 27.07 33.04 -1.74
C SER A 51 26.61 32.22 -2.94
N GLY A 52 26.21 32.87 -4.03
CA GLY A 52 25.80 32.22 -5.28
C GLY A 52 26.92 31.42 -5.93
N TYR A 53 28.16 31.95 -5.94
CA TYR A 53 29.33 31.23 -6.41
C TYR A 53 29.54 29.91 -5.64
N TYR A 54 29.48 29.96 -4.30
CA TYR A 54 29.65 28.76 -3.47
C TYR A 54 28.45 27.81 -3.48
N VAL A 55 27.25 28.28 -3.82
CA VAL A 55 26.11 27.40 -4.10
C VAL A 55 26.34 26.57 -5.36
N GLY A 56 26.92 27.19 -6.40
CA GLY A 56 27.25 26.53 -7.67
C GLY A 56 28.54 25.69 -7.63
N TYR A 57 29.42 25.93 -6.66
CA TYR A 57 30.68 25.22 -6.51
C TYR A 57 30.46 23.75 -6.12
N ARG A 58 30.85 22.82 -7.00
CA ARG A 58 30.76 21.38 -6.76
C ARG A 58 31.95 20.92 -5.90
N SER A 59 31.70 20.52 -4.66
CA SER A 59 32.70 19.90 -3.76
C SER A 59 32.11 18.67 -3.06
N ASP A 60 32.98 17.84 -2.48
CA ASP A 60 32.67 16.52 -1.93
C ASP A 60 31.72 16.55 -0.74
N TRP A 61 31.06 15.41 -0.50
CA TRP A 61 30.15 15.27 0.64
C TRP A 61 30.89 15.16 1.96
N VAL A 62 30.47 15.99 2.94
CA VAL A 62 31.06 16.03 4.28
C VAL A 62 30.02 15.57 5.31
N ILE A 63 30.39 14.60 6.16
CA ILE A 63 29.56 14.18 7.29
C ILE A 63 29.84 15.09 8.49
N ARG A 64 28.76 15.67 9.03
CA ARG A 64 28.82 16.59 10.17
C ARG A 64 28.21 15.94 11.41
N ASP A 65 28.79 16.20 12.57
CA ASP A 65 28.24 15.76 13.85
C ASP A 65 26.84 16.34 14.08
N LYS A 66 26.00 15.63 14.86
CA LYS A 66 24.61 16.05 15.13
C LYS A 66 24.50 17.47 15.72
N ILE A 67 25.44 17.89 16.55
CA ILE A 67 25.48 19.25 17.13
C ILE A 67 25.73 20.28 16.01
N LEU A 68 26.64 19.95 15.10
CA LEU A 68 27.01 20.78 13.96
C LEU A 68 25.88 20.88 12.92
N GLU A 69 25.22 19.75 12.64
CA GLU A 69 24.05 19.70 11.77
C GLU A 69 22.92 20.56 12.35
N ARG A 70 22.64 20.44 13.66
CA ARG A 70 21.65 21.28 14.34
C ARG A 70 22.03 22.76 14.32
N ALA A 71 23.30 23.11 14.49
CA ALA A 71 23.77 24.49 14.42
C ALA A 71 23.59 25.11 13.01
N ILE A 72 23.86 24.34 11.94
CA ILE A 72 23.64 24.79 10.55
C ILE A 72 22.14 24.89 10.25
N VAL A 73 21.32 23.96 10.73
CA VAL A 73 19.86 24.04 10.60
C VAL A 73 19.33 25.28 11.32
N LEU A 74 19.78 25.55 12.54
CA LEU A 74 19.43 26.77 13.27
C LEU A 74 19.87 28.03 12.51
N ARG A 75 21.09 28.03 11.95
CA ARG A 75 21.59 29.12 11.09
C ARG A 75 20.69 29.33 9.87
N SER A 76 20.19 28.27 9.25
CA SER A 76 19.28 28.38 8.11
C SER A 76 17.95 29.05 8.49
N PHE A 77 17.40 28.76 9.68
CA PHE A 77 16.20 29.45 10.18
C PHE A 77 16.47 30.93 10.47
N ILE A 78 17.63 31.26 11.04
CA ILE A 78 18.00 32.65 11.33
C ILE A 78 18.16 33.46 10.03
N VAL A 79 18.83 32.90 9.02
CA VAL A 79 18.96 33.57 7.71
C VAL A 79 17.60 33.71 7.03
N LEU A 80 16.73 32.71 7.15
CA LEU A 80 15.36 32.82 6.66
C LEU A 80 14.59 33.95 7.35
N SER A 81 14.77 34.15 8.66
CA SER A 81 14.21 35.31 9.37
C SER A 81 14.76 36.64 8.82
N LEU A 82 16.06 36.72 8.49
CA LEU A 82 16.66 37.91 7.87
C LEU A 82 16.08 38.24 6.48
N VAL A 83 15.55 37.25 5.75
CA VAL A 83 14.81 37.49 4.50
C VAL A 83 13.46 38.18 4.75
N PHE A 84 12.75 37.79 5.82
CA PHE A 84 11.40 38.29 6.10
C PHE A 84 11.38 39.66 6.79
N ILE A 85 12.39 40.01 7.59
CA ILE A 85 12.45 41.31 8.29
C ILE A 85 12.27 42.52 7.34
N PRO A 86 13.01 42.67 6.21
CA PRO A 86 12.83 43.80 5.30
C PRO A 86 11.44 43.80 4.62
N ILE A 87 10.85 42.64 4.38
CA ILE A 87 9.50 42.51 3.80
C ILE A 87 8.45 43.01 4.81
N ILE A 88 8.58 42.62 6.08
CA ILE A 88 7.69 43.05 7.16
C ILE A 88 7.86 44.55 7.43
N GLN A 89 9.09 45.05 7.40
CA GLN A 89 9.39 46.48 7.54
C GLN A 89 8.72 47.30 6.44
N LEU A 90 8.87 46.88 5.17
CA LEU A 90 8.23 47.55 4.04
C LEU A 90 6.70 47.51 4.15
N TYR A 91 6.11 46.36 4.49
CA TYR A 91 4.67 46.23 4.70
C TYR A 91 4.15 47.15 5.84
N PHE A 92 4.90 47.25 6.94
CA PHE A 92 4.54 48.12 8.06
C PHE A 92 4.62 49.60 7.71
N PHE A 93 5.59 50.00 6.88
CA PHE A 93 5.68 51.39 6.39
C PHE A 93 4.61 51.71 5.34
N ILE A 94 4.26 50.78 4.45
CA ILE A 94 3.16 50.95 3.48
C ILE A 94 1.81 51.11 4.19
N THR A 95 1.60 50.42 5.30
CA THR A 95 0.32 50.45 6.04
C THR A 95 0.17 51.65 6.98
N LYS A 96 1.23 52.46 7.17
CA LYS A 96 1.17 53.71 7.94
C LYS A 96 0.88 54.89 7.02
N VAL A 97 -0.22 55.59 7.29
CA VAL A 97 -0.72 56.71 6.48
C VAL A 97 0.25 57.89 6.37
N ASP A 98 1.13 58.09 7.37
CA ASP A 98 2.01 59.27 7.47
C ASP A 98 3.44 59.05 6.90
N TYR A 99 3.74 57.89 6.30
CA TYR A 99 5.10 57.56 5.86
C TYR A 99 5.19 57.44 4.33
N ILE A 100 5.96 58.33 3.70
CA ILE A 100 6.21 58.30 2.25
C ILE A 100 7.48 57.48 1.99
N LEU A 101 7.33 56.37 1.27
CA LEU A 101 8.45 55.52 0.85
C LEU A 101 9.07 56.04 -0.45
N TYR A 102 10.40 56.13 -0.48
CA TYR A 102 11.14 56.52 -1.67
C TYR A 102 11.71 55.30 -2.41
N PRO A 103 12.03 55.42 -3.72
CA PRO A 103 12.59 54.31 -4.49
C PRO A 103 13.81 53.64 -3.84
N VAL A 104 14.67 54.40 -3.15
CA VAL A 104 15.84 53.86 -2.44
C VAL A 104 15.46 52.83 -1.36
N ASP A 105 14.35 53.03 -0.64
CA ASP A 105 13.86 52.11 0.39
C ASP A 105 13.49 50.75 -0.22
N TYR A 106 12.82 50.76 -1.38
CA TYR A 106 12.49 49.55 -2.12
C TYR A 106 13.73 48.83 -2.65
N PHE A 107 14.72 49.58 -3.15
CA PHE A 107 15.98 49.00 -3.63
C PHE A 107 16.82 48.40 -2.50
N ALA A 108 16.91 49.07 -1.35
CA ALA A 108 17.64 48.58 -0.19
C ALA A 108 16.98 47.32 0.39
N ALA A 109 15.65 47.33 0.55
CA ALA A 109 14.87 46.17 1.00
C ALA A 109 14.97 45.00 0.01
N GLY A 110 14.90 45.27 -1.30
CA GLY A 110 15.04 44.28 -2.36
C GLY A 110 16.43 43.65 -2.39
N ALA A 111 17.49 44.46 -2.31
CA ALA A 111 18.88 43.99 -2.27
C ALA A 111 19.15 43.14 -1.02
N SER A 112 18.66 43.56 0.15
CA SER A 112 18.76 42.80 1.40
C SER A 112 18.05 41.44 1.29
N CYS A 113 16.80 41.43 0.83
CA CYS A 113 16.01 40.21 0.64
C CYS A 113 16.70 39.22 -0.31
N LEU A 114 17.14 39.70 -1.48
CA LEU A 114 17.85 38.88 -2.46
C LEU A 114 19.15 38.30 -1.89
N SER A 115 19.93 39.12 -1.16
CA SER A 115 21.18 38.71 -0.56
C SER A 115 20.99 37.59 0.45
N TRP A 116 20.06 37.75 1.39
CA TRP A 116 19.78 36.73 2.40
C TRP A 116 19.12 35.48 1.82
N LEU A 117 18.34 35.60 0.75
CA LEU A 117 17.76 34.46 0.05
C LEU A 117 18.84 33.59 -0.62
N VAL A 118 19.79 34.22 -1.33
CA VAL A 118 20.91 33.50 -1.94
C VAL A 118 21.84 32.94 -0.85
N HIS A 119 22.06 33.69 0.23
CA HIS A 119 22.84 33.23 1.37
C HIS A 119 22.19 32.05 2.11
N PHE A 120 20.85 31.99 2.17
CA PHE A 120 20.12 30.83 2.69
C PHE A 120 20.41 29.57 1.87
N GLY A 121 20.43 29.69 0.54
CA GLY A 121 20.88 28.62 -0.35
C GLY A 121 22.30 28.15 -0.02
N TYR A 122 23.22 29.08 0.23
CA TYR A 122 24.59 28.79 0.64
C TYR A 122 24.68 28.06 1.98
N VAL A 123 23.89 28.45 2.99
CA VAL A 123 23.88 27.76 4.30
C VAL A 123 23.34 26.33 4.16
N LEU A 124 22.36 26.11 3.26
CA LEU A 124 21.85 24.77 2.96
C LEU A 124 22.89 23.90 2.26
N THR A 125 23.69 24.46 1.34
CA THR A 125 24.78 23.69 0.69
C THR A 125 25.91 23.39 1.66
N LEU A 126 26.22 24.29 2.61
CA LEU A 126 27.21 24.08 3.67
C LEU A 126 26.91 22.84 4.53
N LYS A 127 25.63 22.47 4.67
CA LYS A 127 25.21 21.26 5.39
C LYS A 127 25.87 19.99 4.85
N HIS A 128 26.08 19.91 3.54
CA HIS A 128 26.47 18.66 2.88
C HIS A 128 27.67 18.75 1.93
N ARG A 129 27.99 19.91 1.35
CA ARG A 129 28.83 20.00 0.14
C ARG A 129 29.99 21.01 0.17
N LEU A 130 30.29 21.67 1.28
CA LEU A 130 31.36 22.67 1.33
C LEU A 130 32.21 22.62 2.61
N GLY A 131 33.51 22.43 2.42
CA GLY A 131 34.57 22.67 3.38
C GLY A 131 34.56 21.77 4.62
N LEU A 132 35.75 21.52 5.18
CA LEU A 132 35.89 20.83 6.47
C LEU A 132 35.39 21.67 7.64
N SER A 133 35.44 22.99 7.50
CA SER A 133 34.96 23.94 8.50
C SER A 133 33.46 24.23 8.37
N PRO A 134 32.68 24.20 9.47
CA PRO A 134 31.27 24.61 9.51
C PRO A 134 31.04 26.12 9.42
N ARG A 135 32.11 26.92 9.43
CA ARG A 135 32.05 28.38 9.42
C ARG A 135 31.98 28.94 8.00
N GLY A 136 32.32 28.14 7.00
CA GLY A 136 32.41 28.59 5.61
C GLY A 136 33.76 29.24 5.28
N PRO A 137 33.92 29.74 4.05
CA PRO A 137 35.14 30.41 3.61
C PRO A 137 35.27 31.76 4.32
N ALA A 138 36.51 32.14 4.63
CA ALA A 138 36.82 33.34 5.42
C ALA A 138 36.24 34.62 4.80
N ILE A 139 36.20 34.72 3.46
CA ILE A 139 35.64 35.87 2.74
C ILE A 139 34.16 36.10 3.06
N GLN A 140 33.38 35.04 3.28
CA GLN A 140 31.97 35.14 3.63
C GLN A 140 31.77 35.69 5.04
N LEU A 141 32.66 35.34 5.97
CA LEU A 141 32.66 35.85 7.35
C LEU A 141 33.05 37.33 7.38
N VAL A 142 34.01 37.74 6.55
CA VAL A 142 34.41 39.15 6.41
C VAL A 142 33.24 39.98 5.91
N MET A 143 32.58 39.56 4.83
CA MET A 143 31.43 40.29 4.29
C MET A 143 30.23 40.33 5.25
N TRP A 144 29.96 39.24 5.98
CA TRP A 144 28.96 39.22 7.04
C TRP A 144 29.31 40.20 8.18
N SER A 145 30.57 40.23 8.62
CA SER A 145 31.01 41.17 9.67
C SER A 145 30.87 42.63 9.24
N LEU A 146 31.16 42.92 7.96
CA LEU A 146 30.96 44.25 7.37
C LEU A 146 29.47 44.64 7.35
N SER A 147 28.58 43.69 7.02
CA SER A 147 27.13 43.91 7.09
C SER A 147 26.65 44.22 8.52
N VAL A 148 27.20 43.55 9.55
CA VAL A 148 26.88 43.86 10.96
C VAL A 148 27.30 45.28 11.33
N VAL A 149 28.51 45.71 10.93
CA VAL A 149 29.01 47.07 11.17
C VAL A 149 28.11 48.11 10.49
N LEU A 150 27.70 47.88 9.24
CA LEU A 150 26.80 48.79 8.53
C LEU A 150 25.41 48.86 9.16
N ASN A 151 24.89 47.77 9.71
CA ASN A 151 23.62 47.77 10.45
C ASN A 151 23.73 48.51 11.80
N LEU A 152 24.90 48.49 12.46
CA LEU A 152 25.15 49.30 13.66
C LEU A 152 25.21 50.80 13.33
N VAL A 153 25.81 51.16 12.20
CA VAL A 153 25.80 52.55 11.69
C VAL A 153 24.36 52.98 11.37
N ALA A 154 23.58 52.13 10.69
CA ALA A 154 22.18 52.41 10.38
C ALA A 154 21.29 52.56 11.62
N LEU A 155 21.52 51.73 12.67
CA LEU A 155 20.83 51.87 13.95
C LEU A 155 21.15 53.20 14.61
N ARG A 156 22.42 53.63 14.61
CA ARG A 156 22.83 54.94 15.14
C ARG A 156 22.13 56.06 14.39
N THR A 157 22.12 56.03 13.05
CA THR A 157 21.41 57.00 12.22
C THR A 157 19.92 57.03 12.57
N SER A 158 19.28 55.85 12.72
CA SER A 158 17.86 55.73 13.03
C SER A 158 17.47 56.35 14.37
N ILE A 159 18.33 56.19 15.40
CA ILE A 159 18.16 56.83 16.71
C ILE A 159 18.34 58.35 16.63
N LEU A 160 19.28 58.83 15.81
CA LEU A 160 19.53 60.27 15.62
C LEU A 160 18.46 60.96 14.76
N THR A 161 17.75 60.22 13.91
CA THR A 161 16.65 60.73 13.07
C THR A 161 15.26 60.53 13.68
N ASP A 162 15.16 60.02 14.91
CA ASP A 162 13.91 59.70 15.62
C ASP A 162 12.98 58.73 14.84
N SER A 163 13.57 57.94 13.94
CA SER A 163 12.87 56.90 13.18
C SER A 163 12.77 55.62 14.02
N SER A 164 11.79 54.75 13.75
CA SER A 164 11.55 53.57 14.58
C SER A 164 12.74 52.59 14.57
N PRO A 165 13.49 52.40 15.68
CA PRO A 165 14.71 51.59 15.67
C PRO A 165 14.46 50.08 15.73
N GLY A 166 13.19 49.67 15.91
CA GLY A 166 12.81 48.28 16.21
C GLY A 166 13.26 47.26 15.17
N PHE A 167 13.20 47.58 13.87
CA PHE A 167 13.62 46.66 12.80
C PHE A 167 15.14 46.50 12.75
N ASN A 168 15.90 47.59 12.94
CA ASN A 168 17.36 47.55 13.02
C ASN A 168 17.84 46.73 14.24
N ILE A 169 17.15 46.85 15.38
CA ILE A 169 17.40 46.03 16.57
C ILE A 169 17.09 44.55 16.30
N ALA A 170 15.97 44.24 15.65
CA ALA A 170 15.60 42.87 15.29
C ALA A 170 16.63 42.22 14.35
N THR A 171 17.11 42.95 13.34
CA THR A 171 18.17 42.51 12.42
C THR A 171 19.46 42.21 13.18
N LEU A 172 19.89 43.09 14.09
CA LEU A 172 21.10 42.88 14.92
C LEU A 172 20.95 41.67 15.87
N CYS A 173 19.77 41.44 16.45
CA CYS A 173 19.49 40.23 17.23
C CYS A 173 19.67 38.96 16.40
N CYS A 174 19.17 38.94 15.16
CA CYS A 174 19.38 37.83 14.23
C CYS A 174 20.88 37.63 13.90
N HIS A 175 21.64 38.70 13.71
CA HIS A 175 23.10 38.59 13.55
C HIS A 175 23.81 38.06 14.81
N GLY A 176 23.38 38.45 16.00
CA GLY A 176 23.90 37.89 17.27
C GLY A 176 23.64 36.39 17.38
N LEU A 177 22.43 35.93 17.05
CA LEU A 177 22.11 34.50 16.99
C LEU A 177 22.92 33.78 15.90
N TYR A 178 23.13 34.40 14.75
CA TYR A 178 23.97 33.85 13.67
C TYR A 178 25.40 33.62 14.19
N PHE A 179 25.97 34.57 14.94
CA PHE A 179 27.30 34.43 15.55
C PHE A 179 27.39 33.24 16.51
N LEU A 180 26.38 33.01 17.35
CA LEU A 180 26.36 31.86 18.26
C LEU A 180 26.43 30.52 17.50
N THR A 181 25.86 30.46 16.29
CA THR A 181 25.95 29.25 15.45
C THR A 181 27.33 29.03 14.82
N LEU A 182 28.25 30.00 14.89
CA LEU A 182 29.63 29.89 14.39
C LEU A 182 30.63 29.40 15.46
N LEU A 183 30.23 29.37 16.73
CA LEU A 183 31.06 28.97 17.86
C LEU A 183 31.50 27.49 17.84
N PRO A 184 30.64 26.50 17.51
CA PRO A 184 31.06 25.10 17.45
C PRO A 184 32.17 24.90 16.41
N SER A 185 33.39 24.56 16.83
CA SER A 185 34.59 24.63 16.00
C SER A 185 35.24 23.29 15.65
N ASN A 186 34.55 22.16 15.86
CA ASN A 186 35.13 20.87 15.52
C ASN A 186 35.16 20.69 14.00
N ASP A 187 36.31 20.27 13.48
CA ASP A 187 36.46 19.94 12.07
C ASP A 187 35.64 18.70 11.72
N SER A 188 34.83 18.82 10.67
CA SER A 188 34.08 17.69 10.13
C SER A 188 34.99 16.82 9.25
N ARG A 189 34.75 15.51 9.26
CA ARG A 189 35.56 14.56 8.47
C ARG A 189 35.01 14.48 7.04
N PRO A 190 35.88 14.59 6.02
CA PRO A 190 35.45 14.40 4.65
C PRO A 190 35.16 12.90 4.43
N THR A 191 34.08 12.62 3.70
CA THR A 191 33.82 11.26 3.23
C THR A 191 34.26 11.18 1.78
N TYR A 192 35.36 10.46 1.53
CA TYR A 192 35.61 9.94 0.19
C TYR A 192 34.53 8.91 -0.10
N TYR A 193 33.82 9.08 -1.21
CA TYR A 193 32.74 8.20 -1.61
C TYR A 193 33.33 6.84 -2.01
N SER A 194 33.59 5.98 -1.03
CA SER A 194 33.75 4.54 -1.23
C SER A 194 32.44 3.89 -0.79
N PRO A 195 31.68 3.25 -1.69
CA PRO A 195 30.38 2.62 -1.40
C PRO A 195 30.42 1.50 -0.33
N CYS A 196 31.57 1.20 0.27
CA CYS A 196 31.82 -0.04 1.00
C CYS A 196 31.84 0.07 2.54
N LEU A 197 31.81 1.27 3.14
CA LEU A 197 32.20 1.41 4.55
C LEU A 197 31.12 1.88 5.55
N VAL A 198 29.84 1.90 5.17
CA VAL A 198 28.75 2.24 6.11
C VAL A 198 27.88 1.02 6.39
N GLY A 199 28.49 0.01 7.02
CA GLY A 199 27.78 -1.15 7.61
C GLY A 199 28.33 -1.60 8.97
N SER A 200 29.45 -1.04 9.45
CA SER A 200 30.24 -1.66 10.54
C SER A 200 29.95 -1.18 11.96
N GLN A 201 28.75 -0.71 12.31
CA GLN A 201 28.46 -0.29 13.70
C GLN A 201 27.25 -0.90 14.41
N HIS A 202 26.57 -1.91 13.83
CA HIS A 202 25.69 -2.76 14.64
C HIS A 202 25.96 -4.23 14.36
N SER A 203 26.80 -4.81 15.21
CA SER A 203 27.01 -6.24 15.37
C SER A 203 25.69 -6.95 15.71
N HIS A 204 25.21 -7.81 14.80
CA HIS A 204 24.84 -9.22 15.03
C HIS A 204 24.32 -9.81 13.70
N SER A 205 25.18 -10.61 13.06
CA SER A 205 24.91 -11.54 11.95
C SER A 205 23.82 -11.17 10.94
N GLU A 206 24.13 -10.28 10.00
CA GLU A 206 23.42 -10.25 8.72
C GLU A 206 24.44 -10.41 7.59
N TYR A 207 24.12 -11.36 6.71
CA TYR A 207 24.84 -11.75 5.51
C TYR A 207 25.31 -10.52 4.74
N THR A 208 26.62 -10.37 4.57
CA THR A 208 27.19 -9.39 3.65
C THR A 208 27.08 -10.00 2.26
N PRO A 209 26.30 -9.46 1.32
CA PRO A 209 26.38 -9.95 -0.04
C PRO A 209 27.81 -9.72 -0.55
N LEU A 210 28.44 -10.80 -1.02
CA LEU A 210 29.64 -10.72 -1.84
C LEU A 210 29.36 -9.72 -2.96
N LEU A 211 30.16 -8.65 -3.04
CA LEU A 211 30.03 -7.60 -4.06
C LEU A 211 29.88 -8.23 -5.45
N PRO A 212 28.71 -8.11 -6.11
CA PRO A 212 28.69 -8.11 -7.55
C PRO A 212 29.32 -6.78 -7.98
N HIS A 213 29.90 -6.74 -9.18
CA HIS A 213 30.29 -5.50 -9.83
C HIS A 213 29.18 -4.45 -9.66
N VAL A 214 29.55 -3.18 -9.43
CA VAL A 214 28.59 -2.08 -9.31
C VAL A 214 27.87 -1.94 -10.66
N ASP A 215 26.78 -2.68 -10.82
CA ASP A 215 25.93 -2.57 -11.99
C ASP A 215 25.28 -1.19 -11.95
N GLU A 216 25.44 -0.42 -13.03
CA GLU A 216 24.85 0.92 -13.22
C GLU A 216 23.31 0.94 -13.11
N GLY A 217 22.67 -0.23 -12.95
CA GLY A 217 21.23 -0.40 -12.78
C GLY A 217 20.69 -0.39 -11.34
N VAL A 218 21.53 -0.44 -10.29
CA VAL A 218 21.06 -0.57 -8.90
C VAL A 218 20.66 0.80 -8.31
N LEU A 219 19.38 0.95 -7.94
CA LEU A 219 18.83 2.21 -7.39
C LEU A 219 19.24 2.48 -5.93
N GLY A 220 19.69 1.45 -5.20
CA GLY A 220 20.03 1.51 -3.78
C GLY A 220 18.80 1.62 -2.88
N THR A 221 18.99 2.11 -1.65
CA THR A 221 17.91 2.18 -0.64
C THR A 221 17.02 3.41 -0.80
N ALA A 222 15.70 3.22 -0.70
CA ALA A 222 14.72 4.30 -0.85
C ALA A 222 14.99 5.47 0.12
N MET A 223 14.90 6.71 -0.40
CA MET A 223 15.10 7.98 0.35
C MET A 223 16.49 8.18 0.98
N GLN A 224 17.44 7.26 0.79
CA GLN A 224 18.80 7.39 1.30
C GLN A 224 19.58 8.41 0.45
N GLY A 225 20.32 9.31 1.10
CA GLY A 225 21.04 10.39 0.42
C GLY A 225 20.18 11.54 -0.14
N SER A 226 18.84 11.45 -0.12
CA SER A 226 17.97 12.52 -0.64
C SER A 226 17.76 13.69 0.34
N GLY A 227 17.81 14.91 -0.19
CA GLY A 227 17.62 16.15 0.56
C GLY A 227 16.17 16.32 1.07
N TRP A 228 15.97 17.21 2.04
CA TRP A 228 14.64 17.45 2.63
C TRP A 228 13.61 17.90 1.59
N PHE A 229 13.97 18.82 0.69
CA PHE A 229 13.07 19.26 -0.39
C PHE A 229 12.66 18.12 -1.32
N SER A 230 13.59 17.18 -1.58
CA SER A 230 13.30 16.00 -2.40
C SER A 230 12.33 15.04 -1.72
N LYS A 231 12.42 14.90 -0.40
CA LYS A 231 11.46 14.13 0.41
C LYS A 231 10.09 14.79 0.49
N LEU A 232 10.04 16.12 0.50
CA LEU A 232 8.80 16.90 0.51
C LEU A 232 8.05 16.77 -0.83
N THR A 233 8.77 16.88 -1.94
CA THR A 233 8.19 16.89 -3.31
C THR A 233 8.13 15.51 -3.98
N PHE A 234 8.61 14.46 -3.30
CA PHE A 234 8.73 13.09 -3.84
C PHE A 234 9.64 12.94 -5.08
N THR A 235 10.52 13.91 -5.36
CA THR A 235 11.43 13.87 -6.52
C THR A 235 12.46 12.74 -6.46
N TRP A 236 12.69 12.15 -5.28
CA TRP A 236 13.56 10.98 -5.13
C TRP A 236 13.03 9.74 -5.86
N VAL A 237 11.75 9.74 -6.27
CA VAL A 237 11.13 8.63 -7.03
C VAL A 237 11.43 8.74 -8.53
N ASN A 238 11.89 9.91 -9.02
CA ASN A 238 12.15 10.15 -10.45
C ASN A 238 13.08 9.12 -11.11
N PRO A 239 14.18 8.67 -10.48
CA PRO A 239 15.04 7.63 -11.08
C PRO A 239 14.30 6.32 -11.33
N LEU A 240 13.42 5.91 -10.40
CA LEU A 240 12.58 4.71 -10.57
C LEU A 240 11.56 4.90 -11.69
N LEU A 241 10.90 6.06 -11.76
CA LEU A 241 9.96 6.37 -12.85
C LEU A 241 10.66 6.41 -14.21
N GLN A 242 11.88 6.93 -14.27
CA GLN A 242 12.69 6.97 -15.49
C GLN A 242 13.13 5.55 -15.90
N LYS A 243 13.50 4.70 -14.94
CA LYS A 243 13.82 3.28 -15.19
C LYS A 243 12.60 2.52 -15.70
N GLY A 244 11.42 2.78 -15.12
CA GLY A 244 10.14 2.25 -15.60
C GLY A 244 9.77 2.75 -17.00
N LEU A 245 10.02 4.03 -17.31
CA LEU A 245 9.83 4.58 -18.66
C LEU A 245 10.76 3.93 -19.69
N GLN A 246 11.94 3.47 -19.26
CA GLN A 246 12.89 2.73 -20.08
C GLN A 246 12.58 1.22 -20.17
N ASN A 247 11.48 0.74 -19.57
CA ASN A 247 11.12 -0.68 -19.47
C ASN A 247 12.25 -1.55 -18.87
N LYS A 248 12.99 -1.02 -17.89
CA LYS A 248 14.04 -1.73 -17.14
C LYS A 248 13.57 -2.13 -15.75
N LEU A 249 12.29 -2.51 -15.60
CA LEU A 249 11.70 -2.95 -14.32
C LEU A 249 11.06 -4.32 -14.54
N ASN A 250 11.90 -5.30 -14.84
CA ASN A 250 11.52 -6.69 -15.09
C ASN A 250 11.55 -7.51 -13.80
N ASP A 251 12.54 -7.27 -12.93
CA ASP A 251 12.77 -8.03 -11.70
C ASP A 251 12.57 -7.21 -10.42
N SER A 252 12.32 -7.90 -9.30
CA SER A 252 12.17 -7.26 -7.98
C SER A 252 13.44 -6.58 -7.50
N ASP A 253 14.60 -7.06 -7.93
CA ASP A 253 15.92 -6.58 -7.51
C ASP A 253 16.29 -5.25 -8.20
N GLU A 254 15.50 -4.84 -9.19
CA GLU A 254 15.65 -3.59 -9.92
C GLU A 254 14.96 -2.40 -9.25
N LEU A 255 14.19 -2.66 -8.18
CA LEU A 255 13.50 -1.66 -7.36
C LEU A 255 14.42 -1.06 -6.29
N PHE A 256 13.92 -0.04 -5.57
CA PHE A 256 14.62 0.45 -4.39
C PHE A 256 14.61 -0.58 -3.26
N ASP A 257 15.75 -0.73 -2.58
CA ASP A 257 15.82 -1.47 -1.34
C ASP A 257 15.00 -0.79 -0.25
N ILE A 258 14.34 -1.61 0.57
CA ILE A 258 13.54 -1.13 1.69
C ILE A 258 14.48 -0.68 2.81
N PRO A 259 14.30 0.53 3.39
CA PRO A 259 15.08 0.98 4.54
C PRO A 259 15.01 -0.02 5.71
N SER A 260 16.12 -0.24 6.42
CA SER A 260 16.22 -1.17 7.56
C SER A 260 15.16 -0.95 8.65
N LYS A 261 14.68 0.29 8.82
CA LYS A 261 13.61 0.64 9.77
C LYS A 261 12.24 0.08 9.39
N TYR A 262 12.07 -0.33 8.13
CA TYR A 262 10.81 -0.79 7.54
C TYR A 262 10.82 -2.30 7.24
N THR A 263 11.93 -2.99 7.50
CA THR A 263 12.04 -4.44 7.28
C THR A 263 11.18 -5.23 8.26
N SER A 264 10.71 -6.40 7.82
CA SER A 264 9.89 -7.31 8.62
C SER A 264 10.65 -7.84 9.85
N SER A 265 11.99 -7.98 9.77
CA SER A 265 12.83 -8.38 10.91
C SER A 265 12.79 -7.36 12.04
N TYR A 266 13.05 -6.08 11.73
CA TYR A 266 13.03 -5.00 12.71
C TYR A 266 11.64 -4.78 13.31
N ILE A 267 10.61 -4.73 12.46
CA ILE A 267 9.23 -4.51 12.90
C ILE A 267 8.70 -5.70 13.69
N GLY A 268 8.98 -6.92 13.21
CA GLY A 268 8.60 -8.17 13.89
C GLY A 268 9.21 -8.27 15.28
N ALA A 269 10.48 -7.92 15.44
CA ALA A 269 11.14 -7.89 16.74
C ALA A 269 10.53 -6.84 17.70
N ARG A 270 10.09 -5.70 17.18
CA ARG A 270 9.39 -4.68 17.98
C ARG A 270 8.01 -5.16 18.42
N MET A 271 7.27 -5.81 17.52
CA MET A 271 5.96 -6.40 17.79
C MET A 271 6.04 -7.54 18.81
N GLU A 272 7.05 -8.40 18.69
CA GLU A 272 7.32 -9.48 19.63
C GLU A 272 7.60 -8.95 21.04
N ARG A 273 8.45 -7.92 21.17
CA ARG A 273 8.66 -7.21 22.45
C ARG A 273 7.35 -6.68 23.05
N ALA A 274 6.49 -6.06 22.23
CA ALA A 274 5.20 -5.57 22.69
C ALA A 274 4.23 -6.68 23.12
N LEU A 275 4.31 -7.85 22.49
CA LEU A 275 3.49 -9.04 22.82
C LEU A 275 3.97 -9.78 24.07
N ILE A 276 5.26 -9.74 24.38
CA ILE A 276 5.83 -10.33 25.59
C ILE A 276 5.61 -9.39 26.81
N GLY A 277 5.56 -8.07 26.58
CA GLY A 277 5.44 -7.03 27.61
C GLY A 277 6.82 -6.58 28.14
N ASN A 278 6.89 -5.60 29.06
CA ASN A 278 8.16 -5.20 29.67
C ASN A 278 8.83 -6.40 30.35
N VAL A 279 9.93 -6.87 29.78
CA VAL A 279 10.81 -7.93 30.31
C VAL A 279 11.92 -7.28 31.12
N ASP A 280 11.58 -6.37 32.02
CA ASP A 280 12.59 -5.72 32.87
C ASP A 280 13.05 -6.65 34.01
N HIS A 281 12.54 -7.90 34.11
CA HIS A 281 12.85 -8.76 35.26
C HIS A 281 13.32 -10.20 35.04
N TYR A 282 13.30 -10.79 33.85
CA TYR A 282 13.84 -12.16 33.65
C TYR A 282 14.34 -12.37 32.22
N GLN A 283 15.56 -11.92 31.93
CA GLN A 283 16.38 -12.57 30.91
C GLN A 283 17.09 -13.73 31.60
N GLN A 284 16.50 -14.92 31.57
CA GLN A 284 17.22 -16.14 31.94
C GLN A 284 18.27 -16.38 30.85
N TYR A 285 19.54 -16.39 31.24
CA TYR A 285 20.62 -16.84 30.38
C TYR A 285 20.90 -18.30 30.74
N SER A 286 20.93 -19.19 29.75
CA SER A 286 21.50 -20.53 29.93
C SER A 286 22.97 -20.49 29.51
N GLU A 287 23.84 -21.01 30.37
CA GLU A 287 25.25 -21.18 30.05
C GLU A 287 25.41 -22.48 29.27
N VAL A 288 25.88 -22.39 28.03
CA VAL A 288 26.16 -23.56 27.19
C VAL A 288 27.68 -23.73 27.10
N LEU A 289 28.14 -24.90 27.52
CA LEU A 289 29.55 -25.30 27.45
C LEU A 289 29.86 -25.71 26.00
N HIS A 290 30.86 -25.09 25.38
CA HIS A 290 31.37 -25.55 24.08
C HIS A 290 32.64 -26.38 24.28
N GLU A 291 32.73 -27.54 23.62
CA GLU A 291 34.03 -28.16 23.40
C GLU A 291 34.83 -27.30 22.41
N PRO A 292 36.11 -26.98 22.71
CA PRO A 292 36.94 -26.21 21.80
C PRO A 292 37.16 -27.00 20.50
N PHE A 293 36.78 -26.39 19.37
CA PHE A 293 37.00 -26.95 18.04
C PHE A 293 38.50 -26.99 17.75
N ILE A 294 39.14 -28.15 17.97
CA ILE A 294 40.54 -28.38 17.57
C ILE A 294 40.58 -28.41 16.05
N ARG A 295 41.18 -27.39 15.43
CA ARG A 295 41.57 -27.37 14.02
C ARG A 295 42.66 -28.43 13.80
N SER A 296 42.32 -29.56 13.16
CA SER A 296 43.33 -30.46 12.60
C SER A 296 43.56 -30.18 11.11
N ALA A 297 44.81 -29.80 10.81
CA ALA A 297 45.58 -30.07 9.60
C ALA A 297 45.08 -29.52 8.24
N TYR A 298 45.64 -28.37 7.82
CA TYR A 298 46.25 -28.22 6.49
C TYR A 298 47.34 -27.13 6.54
N GLY A 299 48.58 -27.55 6.25
CA GLY A 299 49.68 -26.78 5.64
C GLY A 299 50.09 -25.42 6.22
N SER A 300 51.17 -25.41 6.99
CA SER A 300 51.94 -24.22 7.37
C SER A 300 52.90 -23.77 6.25
N THR A 301 52.91 -22.48 5.93
CA THR A 301 54.16 -21.73 5.74
C THR A 301 54.04 -20.37 6.42
N SER A 302 54.85 -20.23 7.48
CA SER A 302 55.51 -19.04 8.00
C SER A 302 54.81 -17.68 7.88
N GLU A 303 54.34 -17.16 9.01
CA GLU A 303 54.83 -15.88 9.55
C GLU A 303 54.35 -15.68 11.01
N THR A 304 55.31 -15.38 11.87
CA THR A 304 55.18 -15.21 13.31
C THR A 304 54.59 -13.84 13.66
N VAL A 305 53.42 -13.80 14.29
CA VAL A 305 52.92 -12.63 15.02
C VAL A 305 52.65 -13.05 16.48
N PRO A 306 53.13 -12.31 17.49
CA PRO A 306 52.98 -12.70 18.89
C PRO A 306 51.53 -12.52 19.36
N GLN A 307 50.88 -13.63 19.74
CA GLN A 307 49.55 -13.63 20.34
C GLN A 307 49.64 -13.29 21.83
N ALA A 308 49.06 -12.15 22.22
CA ALA A 308 48.60 -11.94 23.59
C ALA A 308 47.31 -12.73 23.79
N SER A 309 47.40 -13.90 24.42
CA SER A 309 46.26 -14.75 24.75
C SER A 309 45.61 -14.30 26.07
N THR A 310 44.50 -13.57 25.98
CA THR A 310 43.51 -13.62 27.06
C THR A 310 42.78 -14.96 26.99
N PRO A 311 42.67 -15.72 28.08
CA PRO A 311 41.98 -17.01 28.08
C PRO A 311 40.49 -16.77 27.81
N VAL A 312 40.03 -17.15 26.60
CA VAL A 312 38.61 -17.17 26.28
C VAL A 312 38.00 -18.37 27.01
N THR A 313 37.25 -18.10 28.08
CA THR A 313 36.43 -19.12 28.75
C THR A 313 35.43 -19.74 27.78
N PRO A 314 35.23 -21.06 27.76
CA PRO A 314 34.43 -21.77 26.75
C PRO A 314 32.92 -21.78 27.06
N VAL A 315 32.39 -20.64 27.52
CA VAL A 315 30.99 -20.53 27.94
C VAL A 315 30.33 -19.42 27.12
N SER A 316 29.39 -19.78 26.25
CA SER A 316 28.49 -18.81 25.61
C SER A 316 27.20 -18.72 26.41
N ARG A 317 26.74 -17.49 26.69
CA ARG A 317 25.44 -17.26 27.32
C ARG A 317 24.38 -17.18 26.22
N ILE A 318 23.48 -18.15 26.18
CA ILE A 318 22.33 -18.12 25.26
C ILE A 318 21.16 -17.44 25.98
N LEU A 319 20.58 -16.44 25.33
CA LEU A 319 19.38 -15.77 25.83
C LEU A 319 18.19 -16.74 25.70
N VAL A 320 17.66 -17.23 26.82
CA VAL A 320 16.43 -18.02 26.81
C VAL A 320 15.28 -17.09 26.41
N ARG A 321 14.59 -17.42 25.32
CA ARG A 321 13.45 -16.61 24.86
C ARG A 321 12.37 -16.61 25.96
N PRO A 322 11.97 -15.44 26.49
CA PRO A 322 10.91 -15.37 27.47
C PRO A 322 9.60 -15.88 26.84
N THR A 323 8.88 -16.71 27.59
CA THR A 323 7.58 -17.22 27.17
C THR A 323 6.58 -16.08 27.06
N ARG A 324 5.79 -16.09 25.98
CA ARG A 324 4.81 -15.04 25.70
C ARG A 324 3.79 -14.99 26.84
N LYS A 325 3.57 -13.82 27.44
CA LYS A 325 2.50 -13.64 28.43
C LYS A 325 1.16 -14.04 27.79
N GLN A 326 0.50 -15.05 28.35
CA GLN A 326 -0.88 -15.37 28.00
C GLN A 326 -1.75 -14.13 28.26
N ASN A 327 -2.63 -13.79 27.29
CA ASN A 327 -3.62 -12.70 27.33
C ASN A 327 -3.22 -11.28 26.85
N VAL A 328 -2.08 -11.08 26.16
CA VAL A 328 -1.81 -9.77 25.55
C VAL A 328 -2.65 -9.59 24.27
N SER A 329 -3.45 -8.52 24.23
CA SER A 329 -4.28 -8.23 23.05
C SER A 329 -3.44 -7.66 21.89
N LEU A 330 -3.74 -8.13 20.68
CA LEU A 330 -3.13 -7.69 19.42
C LEU A 330 -3.24 -6.18 19.24
N LEU A 331 -4.41 -5.61 19.56
CA LEU A 331 -4.64 -4.17 19.48
C LEU A 331 -3.72 -3.39 20.42
N ARG A 332 -3.48 -3.90 21.64
CA ARG A 332 -2.55 -3.27 22.60
C ARG A 332 -1.11 -3.34 22.11
N ALA A 333 -0.70 -4.46 21.53
CA ALA A 333 0.64 -4.61 20.96
C ALA A 333 0.87 -3.68 19.76
N LEU A 334 -0.09 -3.61 18.83
CA LEU A 334 -0.05 -2.67 17.71
C LEU A 334 0.02 -1.21 18.18
N HIS A 335 -0.80 -0.85 19.18
CA HIS A 335 -0.81 0.49 19.76
C HIS A 335 0.55 0.83 20.39
N THR A 336 1.12 -0.06 21.20
CA THR A 336 2.44 0.16 21.82
C THR A 336 3.56 0.35 20.76
N CYS A 337 3.46 -0.35 19.63
CA CYS A 337 4.42 -0.24 18.54
C CYS A 337 4.27 1.03 17.70
N PHE A 338 3.05 1.49 17.42
CA PHE A 338 2.82 2.51 16.38
C PHE A 338 2.12 3.78 16.87
N ALA A 339 1.62 3.85 18.10
CA ALA A 339 0.79 4.95 18.60
C ALA A 339 1.38 6.34 18.35
N TRP A 340 2.63 6.57 18.74
CA TRP A 340 3.25 7.89 18.57
C TRP A 340 3.29 8.33 17.10
N GLN A 341 3.70 7.43 16.20
CA GLN A 341 3.76 7.74 14.75
C GLN A 341 2.36 7.93 14.18
N PHE A 342 1.42 7.08 14.59
CA PHE A 342 0.05 7.07 14.10
C PHE A 342 -0.72 8.34 14.48
N TYR A 343 -0.75 8.71 15.77
CA TYR A 343 -1.49 9.90 16.21
C TYR A 343 -0.85 11.21 15.74
N SER A 344 0.49 11.27 15.63
CA SER A 344 1.19 12.45 15.10
C SER A 344 0.78 12.78 13.66
N ILE A 345 0.48 11.76 12.84
CA ILE A 345 -0.02 11.96 11.46
C ILE A 345 -1.40 12.61 11.45
N GLY A 346 -2.21 12.38 12.49
CA GLY A 346 -3.52 13.03 12.64
C GLY A 346 -3.46 14.55 12.67
N ILE A 347 -2.36 15.13 13.16
CA ILE A 347 -2.14 16.59 13.15
C ILE A 347 -2.10 17.12 11.72
N LEU A 348 -1.49 16.37 10.79
CA LEU A 348 -1.44 16.78 9.38
C LEU A 348 -2.83 16.85 8.75
N LYS A 349 -3.68 15.88 9.09
CA LYS A 349 -5.08 15.86 8.65
C LYS A 349 -5.86 17.04 9.22
N PHE A 350 -5.69 17.32 10.52
CA PHE A 350 -6.34 18.45 11.16
C PHE A 350 -5.94 19.78 10.51
N VAL A 351 -4.65 20.02 10.27
CA VAL A 351 -4.17 21.25 9.61
C VAL A 351 -4.71 21.35 8.19
N SER A 352 -4.68 20.27 7.42
CA SER A 352 -5.24 20.25 6.05
C SER A 352 -6.73 20.60 6.03
N ASP A 353 -7.52 20.04 6.95
CA ASP A 353 -8.95 20.30 7.08
C ASP A 353 -9.22 21.76 7.45
N MET A 354 -8.48 22.31 8.43
CA MET A 354 -8.63 23.71 8.85
C MET A 354 -8.26 24.69 7.73
N VAL A 355 -7.13 24.47 7.04
CA VAL A 355 -6.69 25.32 5.93
C VAL A 355 -7.62 25.17 4.72
N GLY A 356 -8.22 24.00 4.51
CA GLY A 356 -9.21 23.77 3.45
C GLY A 356 -10.42 24.70 3.54
N PHE A 357 -10.83 25.10 4.75
CA PHE A 357 -11.92 26.06 4.95
C PHE A 357 -11.56 27.51 4.61
N ALA A 358 -10.27 27.85 4.55
CA ALA A 358 -9.85 29.19 4.14
C ALA A 358 -10.18 29.47 2.67
N GLY A 359 -10.25 28.44 1.81
CA GLY A 359 -10.54 28.60 0.38
C GLY A 359 -11.86 29.32 0.10
N PRO A 360 -13.01 28.79 0.55
CA PRO A 360 -14.31 29.45 0.38
C PRO A 360 -14.37 30.84 1.04
N LEU A 361 -13.73 31.05 2.18
CA LEU A 361 -13.75 32.34 2.88
C LEU A 361 -12.96 33.42 2.13
N LEU A 362 -11.79 33.07 1.61
CA LEU A 362 -10.97 33.97 0.80
C LEU A 362 -11.62 34.22 -0.56
N LEU A 363 -12.30 33.23 -1.14
CA LEU A 363 -13.10 33.42 -2.35
C LEU A 363 -14.24 34.42 -2.11
N ASN A 364 -14.90 34.39 -0.95
CA ASN A 364 -15.92 35.39 -0.58
C ASN A 364 -15.34 36.81 -0.63
N LYS A 365 -14.21 37.03 0.03
CA LYS A 365 -13.55 38.34 0.09
C LYS A 365 -13.02 38.80 -1.25
N LEU A 366 -12.53 37.87 -2.07
CA LEU A 366 -12.05 38.17 -3.42
C LEU A 366 -13.19 38.59 -4.35
N VAL A 367 -14.32 37.87 -4.34
CA VAL A 367 -15.49 38.25 -5.17
C VAL A 367 -16.06 39.59 -4.68
N ALA A 368 -16.12 39.83 -3.37
CA ALA A 368 -16.57 41.11 -2.83
C ALA A 368 -15.65 42.28 -3.23
N PHE A 369 -14.33 42.06 -3.29
CA PHE A 369 -13.37 43.02 -3.82
C PHE A 369 -13.60 43.33 -5.30
N VAL A 370 -13.97 42.33 -6.11
CA VAL A 370 -14.24 42.53 -7.54
C VAL A 370 -15.53 43.32 -7.78
N GLU A 371 -16.49 43.26 -6.86
CA GLU A 371 -17.75 44.00 -6.96
C GLU A 371 -17.65 45.45 -6.44
N ASP A 372 -16.72 45.75 -5.53
CA ASP A 372 -16.56 47.06 -4.89
C ASP A 372 -15.26 47.74 -5.34
N GLU A 373 -15.39 48.70 -6.26
CA GLU A 373 -14.27 49.48 -6.81
C GLU A 373 -13.60 50.42 -5.79
N THR A 374 -14.18 50.60 -4.60
CA THR A 374 -13.64 51.49 -3.57
C THR A 374 -12.52 50.85 -2.73
N ILE A 375 -12.34 49.54 -2.84
CA ILE A 375 -11.37 48.78 -2.04
C ILE A 375 -9.98 48.85 -2.69
N ASP A 376 -8.96 49.08 -1.87
CA ASP A 376 -7.56 49.16 -2.30
C ASP A 376 -7.11 47.89 -3.06
N GLN A 377 -6.47 48.09 -4.22
CA GLN A 377 -6.01 47.03 -5.13
C GLN A 377 -5.05 46.05 -4.44
N HIS A 378 -4.27 46.51 -3.46
CA HIS A 378 -3.38 45.65 -2.69
C HIS A 378 -4.12 44.53 -1.94
N LEU A 379 -5.32 44.78 -1.43
CA LEU A 379 -6.12 43.78 -0.73
C LEU A 379 -6.60 42.66 -1.67
N GLY A 380 -6.91 43.00 -2.93
CA GLY A 380 -7.25 42.02 -3.96
C GLY A 380 -6.12 41.01 -4.21
N TYR A 381 -4.88 41.50 -4.36
CA TYR A 381 -3.70 40.64 -4.51
C TYR A 381 -3.42 39.80 -3.26
N VAL A 382 -3.68 40.34 -2.06
CA VAL A 382 -3.56 39.59 -0.80
C VAL A 382 -4.59 38.45 -0.72
N TYR A 383 -5.85 38.67 -1.10
CA TYR A 383 -6.86 37.61 -1.12
C TYR A 383 -6.54 36.52 -2.16
N ALA A 384 -6.11 36.90 -3.36
CA ALA A 384 -5.74 35.96 -4.42
C ALA A 384 -4.49 35.13 -4.04
N SER A 385 -3.44 35.77 -3.52
CA SER A 385 -2.24 35.07 -3.05
C SER A 385 -2.51 34.20 -1.82
N GLY A 386 -3.34 34.68 -0.88
CA GLY A 386 -3.82 33.91 0.26
C GLY A 386 -4.56 32.64 -0.18
N LEU A 387 -5.42 32.73 -1.19
CA LEU A 387 -6.15 31.59 -1.75
C LEU A 387 -5.20 30.53 -2.35
N MET A 388 -4.19 30.98 -3.10
CA MET A 388 -3.15 30.11 -3.65
C MET A 388 -2.32 29.42 -2.55
N ILE A 389 -1.90 30.17 -1.53
CA ILE A 389 -1.10 29.63 -0.42
C ILE A 389 -1.93 28.63 0.40
N ALA A 390 -3.19 28.97 0.72
CA ALA A 390 -4.06 28.08 1.48
C ALA A 390 -4.31 26.76 0.74
N THR A 391 -4.58 26.81 -0.56
CA THR A 391 -4.76 25.60 -1.38
C THR A 391 -3.48 24.76 -1.47
N LEU A 392 -2.32 25.38 -1.67
CA LEU A 392 -1.03 24.69 -1.69
C LEU A 392 -0.73 23.99 -0.35
N VAL A 393 -0.92 24.70 0.77
CA VAL A 393 -0.69 24.16 2.12
C VAL A 393 -1.66 23.01 2.40
N SER A 394 -2.97 23.19 2.14
CA SER A 394 -3.96 22.12 2.35
C SER A 394 -3.60 20.86 1.55
N THR A 395 -3.23 21.01 0.27
CA THR A 395 -2.84 19.89 -0.61
C THR A 395 -1.53 19.22 -0.16
N LEU A 396 -0.52 19.99 0.27
CA LEU A 396 0.74 19.44 0.77
C LEU A 396 0.49 18.54 1.99
N PHE A 397 -0.30 19.02 2.96
CA PHE A 397 -0.57 18.28 4.19
C PHE A 397 -1.41 17.02 3.96
N ILE A 398 -2.43 17.05 3.07
CA ILE A 398 -3.23 15.85 2.76
C ILE A 398 -2.41 14.80 2.01
N VAL A 399 -1.55 15.20 1.08
CA VAL A 399 -0.67 14.27 0.36
C VAL A 399 0.31 13.59 1.32
N HIS A 400 0.94 14.35 2.21
CA HIS A 400 1.84 13.77 3.23
C HIS A 400 1.10 12.92 4.25
N PHE A 401 -0.13 13.29 4.64
CA PHE A 401 -0.99 12.46 5.47
C PHE A 401 -1.22 11.08 4.81
N ASN A 402 -1.65 11.06 3.54
CA ASN A 402 -1.92 9.83 2.81
C ASN A 402 -0.66 8.96 2.67
N TRP A 403 0.47 9.57 2.32
CA TRP A 403 1.74 8.84 2.19
C TRP A 403 2.22 8.24 3.51
N LEU A 404 2.24 9.02 4.60
CA LEU A 404 2.65 8.53 5.92
C LEU A 404 1.69 7.44 6.44
N MET A 405 0.39 7.58 6.17
CA MET A 405 -0.61 6.58 6.53
C MET A 405 -0.37 5.26 5.80
N SER A 406 -0.05 5.31 4.50
CA SER A 406 0.34 4.13 3.71
C SER A 406 1.60 3.45 4.26
N ILE A 407 2.61 4.23 4.70
CA ILE A 407 3.82 3.68 5.33
C ILE A 407 3.50 2.97 6.64
N ILE A 408 2.70 3.57 7.52
CA ILE A 408 2.28 2.90 8.75
C ILE A 408 1.47 1.64 8.43
N GLY A 409 0.61 1.71 7.43
CA GLY A 409 -0.16 0.55 6.96
C GLY A 409 0.74 -0.61 6.54
N LEU A 410 1.78 -0.34 5.74
CA LEU A 410 2.77 -1.34 5.33
C LEU A 410 3.51 -1.94 6.54
N LYS A 411 3.94 -1.09 7.49
CA LYS A 411 4.60 -1.54 8.72
C LYS A 411 3.69 -2.44 9.56
N MET A 412 2.43 -2.05 9.74
CA MET A 412 1.45 -2.84 10.50
C MET A 412 1.16 -4.16 9.80
N ARG A 413 1.04 -4.19 8.47
CA ARG A 413 0.90 -5.42 7.68
C ARG A 413 2.07 -6.37 7.93
N GLY A 414 3.30 -5.90 7.78
CA GLY A 414 4.50 -6.69 8.06
C GLY A 414 4.51 -7.25 9.48
N ALA A 415 4.19 -6.42 10.48
CA ALA A 415 4.11 -6.85 11.89
C ALA A 415 3.09 -7.98 12.11
N ILE A 416 1.87 -7.81 11.58
CA ILE A 416 0.76 -8.75 11.76
C ILE A 416 1.08 -10.08 11.05
N VAL A 417 1.48 -10.04 9.77
CA VAL A 417 1.80 -11.24 8.98
C VAL A 417 2.96 -12.01 9.60
N SER A 418 4.05 -11.33 10.01
CA SER A 418 5.15 -12.00 10.69
C SER A 418 4.73 -12.63 12.03
N THR A 419 3.84 -11.98 12.77
CA THR A 419 3.31 -12.53 14.04
C THR A 419 2.42 -13.75 13.78
N ILE A 420 1.55 -13.70 12.78
CA ILE A 420 0.71 -14.84 12.38
C ILE A 420 1.59 -16.00 11.95
N LEU A 421 2.57 -15.77 11.05
CA LEU A 421 3.46 -16.81 10.55
C LEU A 421 4.24 -17.48 11.69
N ARG A 422 4.84 -16.69 12.58
CA ARG A 422 5.54 -17.23 13.75
C ARG A 422 4.61 -18.03 14.66
N LYS A 423 3.38 -17.56 14.87
CA LYS A 423 2.39 -18.28 15.68
C LYS A 423 1.94 -19.59 15.04
N THR A 424 1.74 -19.61 13.73
CA THR A 424 1.39 -20.82 12.98
C THR A 424 2.50 -21.87 13.08
N LEU A 425 3.76 -21.44 13.11
CA LEU A 425 4.93 -22.32 13.26
C LEU A 425 5.17 -22.79 14.70
N SER A 426 4.61 -22.13 15.72
CA SER A 426 4.79 -22.49 17.13
C SER A 426 3.66 -23.35 17.69
N VAL A 427 2.53 -23.48 16.99
CA VAL A 427 1.38 -24.29 17.41
C VAL A 427 1.41 -25.64 16.69
N THR A 428 1.15 -26.73 17.40
CA THR A 428 1.08 -28.08 16.82
C THR A 428 0.04 -28.17 15.69
N SER A 429 0.35 -28.90 14.61
CA SER A 429 -0.51 -29.01 13.42
C SER A 429 -1.92 -29.53 13.76
N THR A 430 -2.03 -30.38 14.77
CA THR A 430 -3.30 -30.92 15.27
C THR A 430 -4.21 -29.88 15.89
N THR A 431 -3.68 -29.08 16.82
CA THR A 431 -4.42 -27.99 17.47
C THR A 431 -4.81 -26.92 16.46
N LEU A 432 -3.90 -26.64 15.52
CA LEU A 432 -4.10 -25.66 14.46
C LEU A 432 -5.21 -26.09 13.49
N SER A 433 -5.09 -27.27 12.88
CA SER A 433 -6.05 -27.82 11.89
C SER A 433 -7.43 -28.09 12.47
N THR A 434 -7.53 -28.36 13.78
CA THR A 434 -8.81 -28.51 14.47
C THR A 434 -9.50 -27.16 14.69
N SER A 435 -8.73 -26.10 14.95
CA SER A 435 -9.26 -24.78 15.28
C SER A 435 -9.53 -23.91 14.05
N PHE A 436 -8.67 -24.02 13.04
CA PHE A 436 -8.69 -23.20 11.83
C PHE A 436 -8.30 -24.03 10.61
N SER A 437 -8.98 -23.80 9.50
CA SER A 437 -8.55 -24.33 8.20
C SER A 437 -7.34 -23.57 7.66
N VAL A 438 -6.54 -24.22 6.80
CA VAL A 438 -5.42 -23.56 6.10
C VAL A 438 -5.91 -22.34 5.32
N GLY A 439 -7.10 -22.42 4.70
CA GLY A 439 -7.74 -21.30 4.01
C GLY A 439 -8.16 -20.14 4.92
N GLU A 440 -8.49 -20.40 6.19
CA GLU A 440 -8.74 -19.31 7.15
C GLU A 440 -7.45 -18.62 7.57
N ILE A 441 -6.35 -19.36 7.73
CA ILE A 441 -5.04 -18.80 8.08
C ILE A 441 -4.50 -17.94 6.94
N THR A 442 -4.62 -18.39 5.69
CA THR A 442 -4.25 -17.56 4.53
C THR A 442 -5.12 -16.31 4.42
N ASN A 443 -6.40 -16.39 4.76
CA ASN A 443 -7.28 -15.23 4.89
C ASN A 443 -6.85 -14.28 6.03
N PHE A 444 -6.33 -14.81 7.14
CA PHE A 444 -5.77 -13.98 8.21
C PHE A 444 -4.58 -13.16 7.73
N MET A 445 -3.67 -13.77 6.96
CA MET A 445 -2.47 -13.10 6.41
C MET A 445 -2.78 -12.13 5.26
N SER A 446 -3.92 -12.28 4.59
CA SER A 446 -4.35 -11.44 3.47
C SER A 446 -5.53 -10.56 3.88
N THR A 447 -6.77 -11.01 3.63
CA THR A 447 -8.01 -10.24 3.77
C THR A 447 -8.19 -9.59 5.14
N ASP A 448 -8.02 -10.34 6.24
CA ASP A 448 -8.23 -9.79 7.59
C ASP A 448 -7.13 -8.78 7.97
N THR A 449 -5.87 -9.03 7.56
CA THR A 449 -4.78 -8.06 7.77
C THR A 449 -5.02 -6.79 6.97
N ASP A 450 -5.45 -6.90 5.71
CA ASP A 450 -5.77 -5.75 4.86
C ASP A 450 -6.95 -4.94 5.41
N ARG A 451 -7.98 -5.58 5.95
CA ARG A 451 -9.09 -4.88 6.65
C ARG A 451 -8.59 -4.04 7.82
N ILE A 452 -7.67 -4.58 8.63
CA ILE A 452 -7.08 -3.86 9.77
C ILE A 452 -6.29 -2.65 9.28
N VAL A 453 -5.41 -2.84 8.31
CA VAL A 453 -4.55 -1.79 7.76
C VAL A 453 -5.36 -0.70 7.05
N ASN A 454 -6.32 -1.09 6.21
CA ASN A 454 -7.18 -0.15 5.47
C ASN A 454 -8.16 0.62 6.38
N SER A 455 -8.38 0.17 7.62
CA SER A 455 -9.16 0.93 8.61
C SER A 455 -8.38 2.08 9.27
N CYS A 456 -7.06 2.14 9.11
CA CYS A 456 -6.22 3.18 9.71
C CYS A 456 -6.59 4.61 9.22
N PRO A 457 -6.77 4.86 7.90
CA PRO A 457 -7.35 6.13 7.42
C PRO A 457 -8.75 6.40 7.99
N SER A 458 -9.61 5.36 8.06
CA SER A 458 -10.98 5.47 8.58
C SER A 458 -11.01 5.92 10.05
N PHE A 459 -10.03 5.50 10.86
CA PHE A 459 -9.91 5.99 12.23
C PHE A 459 -9.73 7.51 12.30
N HIS A 460 -8.89 8.09 11.43
CA HIS A 460 -8.73 9.54 11.40
C HIS A 460 -9.94 10.27 10.80
N ALA A 461 -10.59 9.64 9.83
CA ALA A 461 -11.85 10.15 9.29
C ALA A 461 -12.97 10.19 10.34
N LEU A 462 -12.97 9.30 11.35
CA LEU A 462 -14.01 9.23 12.38
C LEU A 462 -14.14 10.52 13.20
N TRP A 463 -13.03 11.19 13.52
CA TRP A 463 -13.05 12.48 14.23
C TRP A 463 -13.03 13.68 13.28
N SER A 464 -12.41 13.54 12.11
CA SER A 464 -12.32 14.61 11.10
C SER A 464 -13.69 14.90 10.45
N ILE A 465 -14.48 13.87 10.10
CA ILE A 465 -15.79 14.04 9.44
C ILE A 465 -16.76 14.86 10.30
N PRO A 466 -17.02 14.54 11.58
CA PRO A 466 -17.92 15.34 12.41
C PRO A 466 -17.45 16.79 12.59
N LEU A 467 -16.13 17.00 12.73
CA LEU A 467 -15.54 18.34 12.82
C LEU A 467 -15.78 19.12 11.52
N GLN A 468 -15.53 18.49 10.37
CA GLN A 468 -15.72 19.09 9.05
C GLN A 468 -17.20 19.43 8.82
N LEU A 469 -18.12 18.51 9.14
CA LEU A 469 -19.56 18.76 9.06
C LEU A 469 -19.99 19.94 9.94
N PHE A 470 -19.55 19.98 11.19
CA PHE A 470 -19.88 21.07 12.12
C PHE A 470 -19.43 22.44 11.60
N ILE A 471 -18.15 22.55 11.20
CA ILE A 471 -17.60 23.82 10.68
C ILE A 471 -18.30 24.21 9.37
N THR A 472 -18.52 23.27 8.46
CA THR A 472 -19.15 23.56 7.16
C THR A 472 -20.59 24.05 7.35
N LEU A 473 -21.36 23.41 8.23
CA LEU A 473 -22.74 23.84 8.55
C LEU A 473 -22.76 25.19 9.24
N PHE A 474 -21.80 25.47 10.13
CA PHE A 474 -21.66 26.78 10.79
C PHE A 474 -21.34 27.89 9.77
N LEU A 475 -20.39 27.66 8.87
CA LEU A 475 -20.03 28.63 7.82
C LEU A 475 -21.19 28.84 6.82
N LEU A 476 -21.90 27.78 6.43
CA LEU A 476 -23.09 27.90 5.59
C LEU A 476 -24.23 28.66 6.28
N TYR A 477 -24.42 28.46 7.59
CA TYR A 477 -25.40 29.22 8.37
C TYR A 477 -25.03 30.71 8.41
N GLN A 478 -23.74 31.04 8.52
CA GLN A 478 -23.28 32.43 8.45
C GLN A 478 -23.54 33.07 7.08
N GLN A 479 -23.45 32.30 5.99
CA GLN A 479 -23.67 32.82 4.63
C GLN A 479 -25.16 32.96 4.27
N VAL A 480 -25.97 31.93 4.52
CA VAL A 480 -27.35 31.81 3.98
C VAL A 480 -28.42 31.87 5.08
N GLY A 481 -28.02 32.04 6.34
CA GLY A 481 -28.94 32.08 7.48
C GLY A 481 -29.79 30.81 7.60
N ILE A 482 -31.07 30.98 7.93
CA ILE A 482 -32.00 29.87 8.14
C ILE A 482 -32.33 29.08 6.86
N SER A 483 -32.07 29.65 5.68
CA SER A 483 -32.38 29.03 4.39
C SER A 483 -31.56 27.74 4.14
N ILE A 484 -30.44 27.56 4.85
CA ILE A 484 -29.65 26.31 4.87
C ILE A 484 -30.47 25.08 5.32
N LEU A 485 -31.51 25.28 6.14
CA LEU A 485 -32.31 24.19 6.69
C LEU A 485 -32.97 23.36 5.58
N SER A 486 -33.32 23.98 4.45
CA SER A 486 -33.89 23.29 3.28
C SER A 486 -32.90 22.30 2.65
N GLY A 487 -31.66 22.73 2.41
CA GLY A 487 -30.58 21.90 1.86
C GLY A 487 -30.10 20.82 2.83
N VAL A 488 -30.02 21.14 4.13
CA VAL A 488 -29.65 20.17 5.17
C VAL A 488 -30.75 19.13 5.35
N ALA A 489 -32.03 19.51 5.36
CA ALA A 489 -33.14 18.57 5.45
C ALA A 489 -33.11 17.57 4.29
N PHE A 490 -32.89 18.03 3.06
CA PHE A 490 -32.71 17.15 1.90
C PHE A 490 -31.50 16.21 2.07
N SER A 491 -30.35 16.73 2.50
CA SER A 491 -29.14 15.94 2.72
C SER A 491 -29.31 14.88 3.81
N VAL A 492 -30.02 15.19 4.90
CA VAL A 492 -30.34 14.24 5.98
C VAL A 492 -31.28 13.13 5.49
N VAL A 493 -32.26 13.44 4.65
CA VAL A 493 -33.16 12.45 4.03
C VAL A 493 -32.41 11.49 3.10
N LEU A 494 -31.33 11.93 2.44
CA LEU A 494 -30.51 11.07 1.59
C LEU A 494 -29.71 10.01 2.38
N ILE A 495 -29.35 10.27 3.65
CA ILE A 495 -28.58 9.33 4.47
C ILE A 495 -29.27 7.96 4.64
N PRO A 496 -30.53 7.86 5.10
CA PRO A 496 -31.21 6.57 5.23
C PRO A 496 -31.48 5.89 3.88
N ILE A 497 -31.73 6.67 2.81
CA ILE A 497 -31.91 6.14 1.45
C ILE A 497 -30.61 5.49 0.96
N ASN A 498 -29.48 6.20 1.06
CA ASN A 498 -28.17 5.69 0.70
C ASN A 498 -27.78 4.46 1.53
N LYS A 499 -28.12 4.44 2.83
CA LYS A 499 -27.91 3.27 3.70
C LYS A 499 -28.74 2.06 3.24
N PHE A 500 -30.02 2.24 2.92
CA PHE A 500 -30.87 1.15 2.44
C PHE A 500 -30.36 0.57 1.12
N ILE A 501 -29.99 1.44 0.16
CA ILE A 501 -29.41 1.05 -1.12
C ILE A 501 -28.08 0.30 -0.90
N ALA A 502 -27.19 0.83 -0.07
CA ALA A 502 -25.90 0.21 0.23
C ALA A 502 -26.05 -1.19 0.85
N ASN A 503 -26.97 -1.36 1.81
CA ASN A 503 -27.26 -2.67 2.40
C ASN A 503 -27.74 -3.66 1.32
N LYS A 504 -28.63 -3.21 0.42
CA LYS A 504 -29.14 -4.06 -0.66
C LYS A 504 -28.06 -4.41 -1.69
N ILE A 505 -27.15 -3.48 -2.00
CA ILE A 505 -25.95 -3.73 -2.81
C ILE A 505 -25.07 -4.79 -2.13
N GLY A 506 -24.90 -4.72 -0.81
CA GLY A 506 -24.17 -5.72 -0.02
C GLY A 506 -24.78 -7.12 -0.11
N ASP A 507 -26.09 -7.23 0.06
CA ASP A 507 -26.83 -8.50 -0.06
C ASP A 507 -26.67 -9.11 -1.47
N LEU A 508 -26.88 -8.29 -2.51
CA LEU A 508 -26.72 -8.71 -3.90
C LEU A 508 -25.26 -9.06 -4.24
N SER A 509 -24.29 -8.34 -3.67
CA SER A 509 -22.86 -8.63 -3.85
C SER A 509 -22.49 -9.98 -3.23
N THR A 510 -23.08 -10.31 -2.08
CA THR A 510 -22.85 -11.61 -1.42
C THR A 510 -23.39 -12.76 -2.26
N GLN A 511 -24.62 -12.63 -2.78
CA GLN A 511 -25.20 -13.63 -3.68
C GLN A 511 -24.44 -13.72 -5.01
N LEU A 512 -24.01 -12.58 -5.57
CA LEU A 512 -23.17 -12.52 -6.77
C LEU A 512 -21.87 -13.31 -6.58
N MET A 513 -21.17 -13.12 -5.45
CA MET A 513 -19.95 -13.84 -5.14
C MET A 513 -20.20 -15.35 -5.07
N LYS A 514 -21.29 -15.80 -4.42
CA LYS A 514 -21.64 -17.22 -4.35
C LYS A 514 -21.80 -17.87 -5.74
N HIS A 515 -22.51 -17.22 -6.66
CA HIS A 515 -22.69 -17.73 -8.02
C HIS A 515 -21.41 -17.60 -8.87
N LYS A 516 -20.62 -16.55 -8.65
CA LYS A 516 -19.31 -16.36 -9.28
C LYS A 516 -18.34 -17.47 -8.87
N ASP A 517 -18.27 -17.82 -7.59
CA ASP A 517 -17.38 -18.86 -7.07
C ASP A 517 -17.76 -20.24 -7.64
N ASN A 518 -19.06 -20.54 -7.72
CA ASN A 518 -19.54 -21.75 -8.39
C ASN A 518 -19.09 -21.81 -9.86
N ARG A 519 -19.25 -20.72 -10.62
CA ARG A 519 -18.77 -20.64 -12.01
C ARG A 519 -17.25 -20.81 -12.11
N VAL A 520 -16.48 -20.13 -11.26
CA VAL A 520 -15.01 -20.19 -11.27
C VAL A 520 -14.53 -21.59 -10.92
N SER A 521 -15.15 -22.27 -9.96
CA SER A 521 -14.88 -23.67 -9.65
C SER A 521 -15.13 -24.57 -10.86
N LEU A 522 -16.29 -24.46 -11.51
CA LEU A 522 -16.62 -25.26 -12.70
C LEU A 522 -15.64 -25.03 -13.85
N ILE A 523 -15.18 -23.79 -14.06
CA ILE A 523 -14.14 -23.50 -15.06
C ILE A 523 -12.79 -24.08 -14.65
N SER A 524 -12.42 -24.02 -13.36
CA SER A 524 -11.19 -24.64 -12.86
C SER A 524 -11.20 -26.15 -13.07
N ASP A 525 -12.32 -26.81 -12.79
CA ASP A 525 -12.50 -28.26 -13.00
C ASP A 525 -12.45 -28.62 -14.49
N LEU A 526 -13.09 -27.81 -15.34
CA LEU A 526 -13.03 -27.94 -16.80
C LEU A 526 -11.59 -27.83 -17.32
N LEU A 527 -10.82 -26.84 -16.85
CA LEU A 527 -9.44 -26.62 -17.29
C LEU A 527 -8.50 -27.71 -16.78
N LYS A 528 -8.62 -28.13 -15.51
CA LYS A 528 -7.83 -29.24 -14.94
C LYS A 528 -8.12 -30.58 -15.65
N GLY A 529 -9.38 -30.81 -16.02
CA GLY A 529 -9.84 -32.01 -16.68
C GLY A 529 -9.93 -31.91 -18.20
N ILE A 530 -9.36 -30.89 -18.84
CA ILE A 530 -9.67 -30.55 -20.23
C ILE A 530 -9.38 -31.69 -21.20
N ARG A 531 -8.30 -32.44 -20.98
CA ARG A 531 -7.94 -33.62 -21.80
C ARG A 531 -9.02 -34.69 -21.74
N THR A 532 -9.51 -35.00 -20.55
CA THR A 532 -10.61 -35.97 -20.35
C THR A 532 -11.90 -35.48 -20.99
N VAL A 533 -12.24 -34.20 -20.82
CA VAL A 533 -13.43 -33.58 -21.41
C VAL A 533 -13.39 -33.67 -22.93
N LYS A 534 -12.24 -33.42 -23.56
CA LYS A 534 -12.03 -33.53 -25.02
C LYS A 534 -12.15 -34.96 -25.52
N ILE A 535 -11.47 -35.92 -24.89
CA ILE A 535 -11.50 -37.34 -25.28
C ILE A 535 -12.93 -37.90 -25.26
N HIS A 536 -13.74 -37.48 -24.29
CA HIS A 536 -15.13 -37.92 -24.15
C HIS A 536 -16.14 -37.01 -24.88
N VAL A 537 -15.68 -35.98 -25.58
CA VAL A 537 -16.53 -35.02 -26.31
C VAL A 537 -17.58 -34.37 -25.40
N TRP A 538 -17.21 -34.07 -24.14
CA TRP A 538 -18.09 -33.45 -23.14
C TRP A 538 -18.07 -31.91 -23.18
N GLU A 539 -17.47 -31.33 -24.22
CA GLU A 539 -17.26 -29.89 -24.37
C GLU A 539 -18.58 -29.10 -24.24
N ASP A 540 -19.59 -29.48 -25.02
CA ASP A 540 -20.89 -28.80 -25.03
C ASP A 540 -21.63 -28.95 -23.69
N TYR A 541 -21.49 -30.11 -23.04
CA TYR A 541 -22.05 -30.33 -21.70
C TYR A 541 -21.47 -29.34 -20.68
N PHE A 542 -20.14 -29.20 -20.64
CA PHE A 542 -19.48 -28.25 -19.74
C PHE A 542 -19.74 -26.80 -20.13
N ILE A 543 -19.76 -26.45 -21.42
CA ILE A 543 -20.11 -25.10 -21.90
C ILE A 543 -21.52 -24.72 -21.43
N ASN A 544 -22.49 -25.62 -21.57
CA ASN A 544 -23.87 -25.36 -21.14
C ASN A 544 -23.97 -25.22 -19.62
N ARG A 545 -23.29 -26.08 -18.87
CA ARG A 545 -23.27 -26.01 -17.40
C ARG A 545 -22.63 -24.72 -16.88
N VAL A 546 -21.54 -24.26 -17.49
CA VAL A 546 -20.91 -22.96 -17.18
C VAL A 546 -21.82 -21.79 -17.58
N SER A 547 -22.49 -21.89 -18.73
CA SER A 547 -23.44 -20.88 -19.22
C SER A 547 -24.65 -20.72 -18.28
N ASP A 548 -25.17 -21.81 -17.72
CA ASP A 548 -26.27 -21.75 -16.75
C ASP A 548 -25.84 -21.10 -15.44
N ALA A 549 -24.67 -21.48 -14.90
CA ALA A 549 -24.09 -20.79 -13.74
C ALA A 549 -23.87 -19.29 -14.02
N ARG A 550 -23.47 -18.93 -15.25
CA ARG A 550 -23.31 -17.54 -15.68
C ARG A 550 -24.65 -16.79 -15.74
N LYS A 551 -25.75 -17.41 -16.18
CA LYS A 551 -27.08 -16.75 -16.20
C LYS A 551 -27.51 -16.31 -14.80
N ASP A 552 -27.29 -17.16 -13.80
CA ASP A 552 -27.59 -16.83 -12.41
C ASP A 552 -26.69 -15.71 -11.89
N GLU A 553 -25.38 -15.77 -12.14
CA GLU A 553 -24.43 -14.69 -11.82
C GLU A 553 -24.86 -13.35 -12.44
N MET A 554 -25.24 -13.36 -13.73
CA MET A 554 -25.65 -12.17 -14.48
C MET A 554 -26.93 -11.53 -13.93
N ARG A 555 -27.86 -12.32 -13.37
CA ARG A 555 -29.08 -11.81 -12.75
C ARG A 555 -28.77 -10.92 -11.54
N TYR A 556 -27.90 -11.39 -10.65
CA TYR A 556 -27.48 -10.62 -9.49
C TYR A 556 -26.58 -9.44 -9.87
N LEU A 557 -25.68 -9.61 -10.85
CA LEU A 557 -24.85 -8.52 -11.38
C LEU A 557 -25.71 -7.38 -11.95
N ARG A 558 -26.76 -7.70 -12.72
CA ARG A 558 -27.65 -6.71 -13.32
C ARG A 558 -28.36 -5.86 -12.27
N TRP A 559 -29.00 -6.50 -11.29
CA TRP A 559 -29.68 -5.78 -10.20
C TRP A 559 -28.71 -4.96 -9.35
N ARG A 560 -27.51 -5.48 -9.06
CA ARG A 560 -26.46 -4.72 -8.41
C ARG A 560 -26.09 -3.47 -9.21
N LYS A 561 -25.90 -3.61 -10.53
CA LYS A 561 -25.51 -2.50 -11.41
C LYS A 561 -26.60 -1.43 -11.55
N TYR A 562 -27.87 -1.81 -11.51
CA TYR A 562 -28.97 -0.84 -11.46
C TYR A 562 -29.02 -0.09 -10.12
N LEU A 563 -28.75 -0.76 -8.99
CA LEU A 563 -28.62 -0.05 -7.71
C LEU A 563 -27.38 0.85 -7.66
N ASP A 564 -26.25 0.42 -8.24
CA ASP A 564 -25.06 1.27 -8.42
C ASP A 564 -25.44 2.53 -9.22
N ALA A 565 -26.22 2.38 -10.31
CA ALA A 565 -26.69 3.51 -11.12
C ALA A 565 -27.57 4.48 -10.33
N VAL A 566 -28.52 3.98 -9.52
CA VAL A 566 -29.34 4.82 -8.62
C VAL A 566 -28.45 5.58 -7.63
N CYS A 567 -27.43 4.91 -7.05
CA CYS A 567 -26.47 5.57 -6.17
C CYS A 567 -25.72 6.68 -6.90
N VAL A 568 -25.21 6.42 -8.11
CA VAL A 568 -24.51 7.43 -8.93
C VAL A 568 -25.41 8.64 -9.23
N VAL A 569 -26.71 8.41 -9.51
CA VAL A 569 -27.68 9.50 -9.73
C VAL A 569 -27.82 10.35 -8.46
N LEU A 570 -28.10 9.71 -7.31
CA LEU A 570 -28.27 10.43 -6.05
C LEU A 570 -27.04 11.29 -5.74
N TRP A 571 -25.84 10.79 -6.00
CA TRP A 571 -24.60 11.51 -5.75
C TRP A 571 -24.33 12.66 -6.71
N ALA A 572 -24.55 12.45 -8.01
CA ALA A 572 -24.29 13.46 -9.02
C ALA A 572 -25.27 14.64 -8.92
N THR A 573 -26.50 14.40 -8.46
CA THR A 573 -27.53 15.46 -8.37
C THR A 573 -27.60 16.14 -7.01
N THR A 574 -27.05 15.55 -5.95
CA THR A 574 -27.06 16.15 -4.60
C THR A 574 -26.54 17.61 -4.57
N PRO A 575 -25.38 17.96 -5.16
CA PRO A 575 -24.88 19.35 -5.11
C PRO A 575 -25.83 20.35 -5.78
N VAL A 576 -26.37 19.98 -6.94
CA VAL A 576 -27.29 20.83 -7.71
C VAL A 576 -28.60 21.01 -6.94
N LEU A 577 -29.19 19.92 -6.43
CA LEU A 577 -30.45 19.98 -5.69
C LEU A 577 -30.32 20.72 -4.36
N VAL A 578 -29.25 20.49 -3.59
CA VAL A 578 -28.99 21.22 -2.34
C VAL A 578 -28.78 22.70 -2.61
N SER A 579 -28.03 23.06 -3.65
CA SER A 579 -27.83 24.46 -4.06
C SER A 579 -29.15 25.12 -4.46
N VAL A 580 -29.96 24.45 -5.29
CA VAL A 580 -31.25 24.96 -5.75
C VAL A 580 -32.24 25.14 -4.59
N LEU A 581 -32.34 24.17 -3.68
CA LEU A 581 -33.21 24.29 -2.50
C LEU A 581 -32.73 25.41 -1.56
N THR A 582 -31.43 25.52 -1.31
CA THR A 582 -30.87 26.50 -0.37
C THR A 582 -30.95 27.93 -0.92
N LEU A 583 -30.48 28.15 -2.15
CA LEU A 583 -30.51 29.47 -2.79
C LEU A 583 -31.93 29.87 -3.21
N GLY A 584 -32.74 28.90 -3.67
CA GLY A 584 -34.14 29.13 -4.01
C GLY A 584 -34.97 29.54 -2.79
N THR A 585 -34.79 28.89 -1.64
CA THR A 585 -35.48 29.32 -0.40
C THR A 585 -35.00 30.68 0.10
N HIS A 586 -33.71 31.01 -0.08
CA HIS A 586 -33.19 32.34 0.23
C HIS A 586 -33.81 33.43 -0.67
N ALA A 587 -33.92 33.16 -1.98
CA ALA A 587 -34.56 34.04 -2.95
C ALA A 587 -36.06 34.24 -2.63
N LEU A 588 -36.79 33.16 -2.34
CA LEU A 588 -38.22 33.20 -2.00
C LEU A 588 -38.50 33.98 -0.71
N ARG A 589 -37.53 34.07 0.20
CA ARG A 589 -37.59 34.91 1.41
C ARG A 589 -37.31 36.39 1.14
N LYS A 590 -37.08 36.78 -0.12
CA LYS A 590 -36.77 38.15 -0.56
C LYS A 590 -35.50 38.73 0.09
N GLN A 591 -34.56 37.88 0.46
CA GLN A 591 -33.25 38.32 0.96
C GLN A 591 -32.31 38.63 -0.23
N PRO A 592 -31.39 39.61 -0.11
CA PRO A 592 -30.48 39.96 -1.19
C PRO A 592 -29.56 38.79 -1.54
N LEU A 593 -29.40 38.51 -2.83
CA LEU A 593 -28.50 37.47 -3.33
C LEU A 593 -27.24 38.14 -3.91
N ASP A 594 -26.19 38.20 -3.11
CA ASP A 594 -24.91 38.75 -3.53
C ASP A 594 -24.05 37.66 -4.19
N ALA A 595 -23.24 38.00 -5.20
CA ALA A 595 -22.41 36.99 -5.86
C ALA A 595 -21.38 36.33 -4.92
N PRO A 596 -20.71 37.05 -3.98
CA PRO A 596 -19.84 36.45 -2.99
C PRO A 596 -20.56 35.39 -2.16
N MET A 597 -21.79 35.66 -1.73
CA MET A 597 -22.60 34.74 -0.95
C MET A 597 -22.95 33.47 -1.74
N VAL A 598 -23.36 33.62 -3.00
CA VAL A 598 -23.75 32.48 -3.85
C VAL A 598 -22.57 31.56 -4.18
N PHE A 599 -21.45 32.10 -4.65
CA PHE A 599 -20.28 31.28 -5.03
C PHE A 599 -19.69 30.54 -3.82
N THR A 600 -19.71 31.18 -2.66
CA THR A 600 -19.14 30.60 -1.43
C THR A 600 -20.07 29.57 -0.81
N THR A 601 -21.39 29.78 -0.90
CA THR A 601 -22.41 28.79 -0.54
C THR A 601 -22.27 27.52 -1.39
N VAL A 602 -22.10 27.66 -2.71
CA VAL A 602 -21.87 26.51 -3.61
C VAL A 602 -20.58 25.76 -3.25
N ALA A 603 -19.49 26.48 -2.98
CA ALA A 603 -18.22 25.89 -2.58
C ALA A 603 -18.34 25.11 -1.25
N LEU A 604 -19.01 25.69 -0.25
CA LEU A 604 -19.26 25.06 1.05
C LEU A 604 -20.22 23.85 0.95
N ILE A 605 -21.24 23.90 0.07
CA ILE A 605 -22.10 22.73 -0.22
C ILE A 605 -21.27 21.57 -0.79
N ASN A 606 -20.37 21.84 -1.74
CA ASN A 606 -19.48 20.81 -2.28
C ASN A 606 -18.55 20.21 -1.21
N MET A 607 -18.13 21.01 -0.21
CA MET A 607 -17.36 20.52 0.95
C MET A 607 -18.21 19.69 1.93
N LEU A 608 -19.52 19.92 2.01
CA LEU A 608 -20.44 19.17 2.89
C LEU A 608 -20.69 17.74 2.37
N ILE A 609 -20.65 17.55 1.06
CA ILE A 609 -21.05 16.30 0.40
C ILE A 609 -20.04 15.19 0.65
N ALA A 610 -18.74 15.44 0.51
CA ALA A 610 -17.72 14.41 0.67
C ALA A 610 -17.72 13.73 2.07
N PRO A 611 -17.83 14.47 3.20
CA PRO A 611 -17.91 13.87 4.54
C PRO A 611 -19.18 13.05 4.79
N LEU A 612 -20.36 13.52 4.34
CA LEU A 612 -21.63 12.79 4.47
C LEU A 612 -21.56 11.42 3.78
N ASN A 613 -20.86 11.41 2.67
CA ASN A 613 -20.68 10.28 1.77
C ASN A 613 -19.65 9.26 2.25
N ALA A 614 -18.58 9.72 2.91
CA ALA A 614 -17.55 8.86 3.46
C ALA A 614 -18.01 8.15 4.76
N PHE A 615 -18.94 8.76 5.52
CA PHE A 615 -19.31 8.30 6.86
C PHE A 615 -19.75 6.82 6.95
N PRO A 616 -20.64 6.28 6.06
CA PRO A 616 -21.02 4.87 6.12
C PRO A 616 -19.82 3.93 5.90
N TRP A 617 -18.91 4.28 5.01
CA TRP A 617 -17.72 3.48 4.69
C TRP A 617 -16.71 3.47 5.83
N VAL A 618 -16.55 4.61 6.52
CA VAL A 618 -15.70 4.73 7.70
C VAL A 618 -16.19 3.82 8.82
N LEU A 619 -17.50 3.82 9.11
CA LEU A 619 -18.08 2.94 10.11
C LEU A 619 -17.92 1.46 9.73
N ASN A 620 -18.23 1.09 8.49
CA ASN A 620 -18.07 -0.28 8.02
C ASN A 620 -16.61 -0.74 8.13
N GLY A 621 -15.65 0.05 7.66
CA GLY A 621 -14.22 -0.26 7.73
C GLY A 621 -13.73 -0.47 9.16
N LEU A 622 -14.18 0.34 10.13
CA LEU A 622 -13.84 0.16 11.54
C LEU A 622 -14.47 -1.11 12.14
N THR A 623 -15.71 -1.43 11.78
CA THR A 623 -16.38 -2.65 12.25
C THR A 623 -15.72 -3.92 11.69
N GLU A 624 -15.34 -3.92 10.42
CA GLU A 624 -14.65 -5.03 9.77
C GLU A 624 -13.26 -5.27 10.38
N ALA A 625 -12.50 -4.19 10.63
CA ALA A 625 -11.22 -4.29 11.32
C ALA A 625 -11.37 -4.85 12.74
N TRP A 626 -12.39 -4.42 13.48
CA TRP A 626 -12.66 -4.94 14.82
C TRP A 626 -12.94 -6.45 14.83
N VAL A 627 -13.73 -6.94 13.86
CA VAL A 627 -13.98 -8.38 13.70
C VAL A 627 -12.69 -9.11 13.32
N SER A 628 -11.90 -8.55 12.40
CA SER A 628 -10.62 -9.12 11.93
C SER A 628 -9.62 -9.25 13.08
N ILE A 629 -9.48 -8.22 13.92
CA ILE A 629 -8.62 -8.25 15.13
C ILE A 629 -9.06 -9.37 16.06
N LYS A 630 -10.36 -9.54 16.29
CA LYS A 630 -10.87 -10.63 17.15
C LYS A 630 -10.58 -12.02 16.59
N ARG A 631 -10.67 -12.20 15.26
CA ARG A 631 -10.37 -13.47 14.60
C ARG A 631 -8.88 -13.82 14.74
N ILE A 632 -8.00 -12.87 14.45
CA ILE A 632 -6.54 -13.05 14.59
C ILE A 632 -6.16 -13.25 16.06
N GLN A 633 -6.76 -12.50 16.99
CA GLN A 633 -6.53 -12.70 18.43
C GLN A 633 -6.79 -14.16 18.84
N LYS A 634 -7.85 -14.77 18.31
CA LYS A 634 -8.22 -16.16 18.61
C LYS A 634 -7.15 -17.17 18.16
N LEU A 635 -6.42 -16.89 17.08
CA LEU A 635 -5.23 -17.66 16.68
C LEU A 635 -4.06 -17.42 17.62
N LEU A 636 -3.81 -16.16 17.99
CA LEU A 636 -2.73 -15.79 18.90
C LEU A 636 -2.91 -16.36 20.32
N ASP A 637 -4.15 -16.64 20.71
CA ASP A 637 -4.52 -17.24 22.00
C ASP A 637 -4.33 -18.77 22.05
N LEU A 638 -4.05 -19.44 20.93
CA LEU A 638 -3.74 -20.87 20.93
C LEU A 638 -2.47 -21.15 21.78
N PRO A 639 -2.38 -22.30 22.48
CA PRO A 639 -1.17 -22.65 23.23
C PRO A 639 -0.01 -22.95 22.26
N ASP A 640 1.17 -22.44 22.59
CA ASP A 640 2.41 -22.80 21.88
C ASP A 640 2.84 -24.22 22.30
N MET A 641 3.48 -24.94 21.37
CA MET A 641 4.09 -26.23 21.62
C MET A 641 5.38 -26.03 22.42
N ASP A 642 5.44 -26.65 23.60
CA ASP A 642 6.65 -26.67 24.43
C ASP A 642 7.41 -27.98 24.20
N MET A 643 8.52 -27.89 23.48
CA MET A 643 9.37 -29.05 23.16
C MET A 643 10.02 -29.64 24.41
N GLU A 644 10.31 -28.83 25.44
CA GLU A 644 10.93 -29.30 26.69
C GLU A 644 9.95 -30.11 27.55
N VAL A 645 8.65 -29.80 27.45
CA VAL A 645 7.59 -30.58 28.12
C VAL A 645 7.22 -31.82 27.29
N TYR A 646 7.35 -31.74 25.98
CA TYR A 646 7.01 -32.85 25.10
C TYR A 646 8.05 -33.98 25.15
N TYR A 647 9.34 -33.63 25.03
CA TYR A 647 10.45 -34.58 25.07
C TYR A 647 11.08 -34.60 26.46
N ASP A 648 11.02 -35.76 27.10
CA ASP A 648 11.64 -35.95 28.40
C ASP A 648 13.16 -36.15 28.22
N ARG A 649 13.96 -35.62 29.15
CA ARG A 649 15.43 -35.70 29.03
C ARG A 649 15.92 -37.15 29.17
N VAL A 650 16.78 -37.57 28.25
CA VAL A 650 17.50 -38.86 28.35
C VAL A 650 18.54 -38.73 29.46
N ASN A 651 18.53 -39.67 30.40
CA ASN A 651 19.52 -39.71 31.47
C ASN A 651 20.83 -40.29 30.89
N THR A 652 21.78 -39.41 30.54
CA THR A 652 23.01 -39.75 29.78
C THR A 652 23.92 -40.77 30.47
N ASN A 653 23.75 -41.00 31.77
CA ASN A 653 24.62 -41.89 32.55
C ASN A 653 24.33 -43.41 32.40
N ARG A 654 23.29 -43.84 31.66
CA ARG A 654 22.91 -45.27 31.58
C ARG A 654 22.53 -45.82 30.21
N ASP A 655 22.22 -44.99 29.20
CA ASP A 655 21.64 -45.42 27.93
C ASP A 655 22.33 -44.77 26.70
N GLU A 656 23.67 -44.84 26.61
CA GLU A 656 24.41 -44.21 25.50
C GLU A 656 24.09 -44.83 24.12
N ASP A 657 23.65 -46.09 24.07
CA ASP A 657 23.37 -46.79 22.80
C ASP A 657 21.96 -46.55 22.27
N LYS A 658 21.05 -45.95 23.06
CA LYS A 658 19.65 -45.72 22.68
C LYS A 658 19.43 -44.26 22.23
N ILE A 659 18.61 -44.07 21.20
CA ILE A 659 18.32 -42.75 20.61
C ILE A 659 16.85 -42.35 20.68
N ILE A 660 15.91 -43.30 20.76
CA ILE A 660 14.48 -43.01 20.97
C ILE A 660 13.95 -44.02 21.98
N ILE A 661 13.37 -43.54 23.09
CA ILE A 661 12.83 -44.38 24.16
C ILE A 661 11.39 -43.94 24.48
N PHE A 662 10.45 -44.87 24.37
CA PHE A 662 9.06 -44.73 24.82
C PHE A 662 8.85 -45.57 26.09
N LYS A 663 8.27 -44.98 27.14
CA LYS A 663 7.91 -45.67 28.39
C LYS A 663 6.43 -45.52 28.68
N ASN A 664 5.65 -46.56 28.39
CA ASN A 664 4.20 -46.63 28.60
C ASN A 664 3.47 -45.36 28.09
N ALA A 665 3.91 -44.87 26.93
CA ALA A 665 3.49 -43.58 26.43
C ALA A 665 2.16 -43.70 25.65
N THR A 666 1.25 -42.78 25.93
CA THR A 666 -0.06 -42.69 25.28
C THR A 666 -0.19 -41.36 24.56
N PHE A 667 -0.56 -41.41 23.29
CA PHE A 667 -0.72 -40.25 22.42
C PHE A 667 -2.11 -40.24 21.82
N SER A 668 -2.68 -39.05 21.60
CA SER A 668 -4.00 -38.92 20.98
C SER A 668 -4.05 -37.76 20.00
N TRP A 669 -4.81 -37.93 18.92
CA TRP A 669 -5.23 -36.81 18.08
C TRP A 669 -6.27 -35.95 18.82
N VAL A 670 -6.32 -34.64 18.51
CA VAL A 670 -7.31 -33.72 19.10
C VAL A 670 -8.70 -34.04 18.54
N ASN A 671 -9.73 -34.14 19.41
CA ASN A 671 -11.10 -34.36 18.96
C ASN A 671 -11.76 -33.02 18.54
N PRO A 672 -12.25 -32.88 17.30
CA PRO A 672 -12.88 -31.63 16.82
C PRO A 672 -14.12 -31.19 17.60
N SER A 673 -14.80 -32.12 18.28
CA SER A 673 -16.15 -31.90 18.82
C SER A 673 -16.21 -31.24 20.22
N LYS A 674 -15.13 -31.26 21.02
CA LYS A 674 -15.20 -30.92 22.46
C LYS A 674 -14.81 -29.49 22.88
N GLN A 675 -14.50 -28.56 21.96
CA GLN A 675 -14.16 -27.16 22.32
C GLN A 675 -15.30 -26.11 22.13
N ARG A 676 -16.57 -26.53 22.14
CA ARG A 676 -17.69 -25.60 22.39
C ARG A 676 -18.13 -25.66 23.85
N LYS A 677 -17.65 -24.68 24.64
CA LYS A 677 -18.06 -24.27 26.00
C LYS A 677 -17.17 -24.75 27.16
N SER A 678 -16.19 -23.94 27.54
CA SER A 678 -15.78 -23.81 28.95
C SER A 678 -15.05 -22.50 29.27
N VAL A 679 -15.58 -21.34 28.84
CA VAL A 679 -15.30 -20.07 29.57
C VAL A 679 -16.54 -19.18 29.53
N SER A 680 -17.56 -19.52 30.30
CA SER A 680 -18.55 -18.51 30.73
C SER A 680 -18.17 -18.05 32.13
N LYS A 681 -17.64 -16.83 32.20
CA LYS A 681 -17.50 -16.07 33.44
C LYS A 681 -18.82 -16.09 34.20
N SER A 682 -18.77 -16.48 35.47
CA SER A 682 -19.80 -16.22 36.45
C SER A 682 -20.13 -14.72 36.44
N LYS A 683 -21.34 -14.36 36.03
CA LYS A 683 -21.94 -13.04 36.27
C LYS A 683 -23.25 -13.25 37.01
N LYS A 684 -23.30 -12.62 38.18
CA LYS A 684 -24.43 -12.48 39.10
C LYS A 684 -25.73 -12.13 38.37
N ASN A 685 -26.78 -12.84 38.76
CA ASN A 685 -28.18 -12.54 38.52
C ASN A 685 -28.55 -11.08 38.90
N LYS A 686 -29.22 -10.37 37.99
CA LYS A 686 -30.37 -9.52 38.31
C LYS A 686 -31.34 -9.59 37.12
N GLY A 687 -32.54 -10.10 37.38
CA GLY A 687 -33.57 -10.33 36.37
C GLY A 687 -34.30 -9.07 35.93
N LYS A 688 -35.01 -9.19 34.79
CA LYS A 688 -36.45 -8.95 34.68
C LYS A 688 -36.94 -9.37 33.28
N SER A 689 -38.14 -9.92 33.31
CA SER A 689 -38.90 -10.59 32.24
C SER A 689 -39.65 -9.59 31.34
N LYS A 690 -39.77 -9.86 30.02
CA LYS A 690 -41.05 -10.12 29.33
C LYS A 690 -40.93 -10.26 27.80
N LYS A 691 -41.54 -11.35 27.29
CA LYS A 691 -42.39 -11.60 26.08
C LYS A 691 -41.94 -11.07 24.71
N ARG A 692 -42.21 -11.70 23.55
CA ARG A 692 -42.72 -13.01 23.06
C ARG A 692 -42.92 -12.77 21.53
N LEU A 693 -42.46 -13.66 20.64
CA LEU A 693 -43.32 -14.21 19.55
C LEU A 693 -42.62 -15.33 18.76
N THR A 694 -43.35 -16.43 18.67
CA THR A 694 -43.11 -17.69 17.96
C THR A 694 -43.73 -17.67 16.56
N ARG A 695 -43.09 -18.34 15.59
CA ARG A 695 -43.78 -19.02 14.47
C ARG A 695 -42.92 -20.20 14.00
N VAL A 696 -43.22 -21.40 14.52
CA VAL A 696 -43.93 -22.51 13.86
C VAL A 696 -43.12 -23.17 12.73
N SER A 697 -42.63 -24.38 13.00
CA SER A 697 -42.41 -25.41 11.99
C SER A 697 -42.94 -26.74 12.53
N ILE A 698 -43.65 -27.42 11.64
CA ILE A 698 -44.62 -28.50 11.82
C ILE A 698 -43.96 -29.83 12.23
N GLN A 699 -44.70 -30.61 13.03
CA GLN A 699 -44.42 -31.96 13.52
C GLN A 699 -45.13 -33.02 12.65
N ARG A 700 -44.50 -34.19 12.47
CA ARG A 700 -45.04 -35.59 12.39
C ARG A 700 -43.83 -36.54 12.18
N SER A 701 -43.40 -37.38 13.14
CA SER A 701 -43.96 -38.66 13.64
C SER A 701 -43.97 -39.74 12.52
N ASP A 702 -43.40 -40.96 12.63
CA ASP A 702 -43.26 -41.89 13.75
C ASP A 702 -42.12 -42.94 13.59
N SER A 703 -41.64 -43.40 14.75
CA SER A 703 -41.12 -44.73 15.17
C SER A 703 -40.38 -45.67 14.20
N THR A 704 -39.14 -46.02 14.55
CA THR A 704 -38.78 -47.42 14.88
C THR A 704 -37.58 -47.47 15.83
N SER A 705 -37.72 -48.31 16.86
CA SER A 705 -36.74 -48.57 17.91
C SER A 705 -35.58 -49.44 17.41
N SER A 706 -34.37 -48.92 17.48
CA SER A 706 -33.18 -49.73 17.75
C SER A 706 -32.26 -48.93 18.68
N SER A 707 -32.07 -49.47 19.87
CA SER A 707 -31.08 -49.06 20.84
C SER A 707 -29.68 -49.34 20.29
N GLU A 708 -29.17 -48.44 19.45
CA GLU A 708 -27.75 -48.32 19.18
C GLU A 708 -27.14 -47.36 20.20
N ALA A 709 -26.26 -47.91 21.04
CA ALA A 709 -25.40 -47.14 21.90
C ALA A 709 -24.75 -46.01 21.09
N LEU A 710 -24.85 -44.78 21.60
CA LEU A 710 -24.09 -43.64 21.11
C LEU A 710 -22.60 -43.97 21.26
N VAL A 711 -22.00 -44.57 20.22
CA VAL A 711 -20.55 -44.65 20.07
C VAL A 711 -20.08 -43.21 19.90
N GLN A 712 -19.64 -42.61 20.99
CA GLN A 712 -18.81 -41.42 20.92
C GLN A 712 -17.53 -41.86 20.24
N ASP A 713 -17.30 -41.43 19.00
CA ASP A 713 -16.01 -41.61 18.33
C ASP A 713 -14.92 -40.89 19.15
N GLU A 714 -14.25 -41.64 20.02
CA GLU A 714 -12.99 -41.19 20.60
C GLU A 714 -11.95 -41.08 19.49
N PRO A 715 -11.14 -40.00 19.48
CA PRO A 715 -10.11 -39.84 18.47
C PRO A 715 -9.12 -40.99 18.60
N PHE A 716 -8.60 -41.46 17.46
CA PHE A 716 -7.58 -42.49 17.44
C PHE A 716 -6.43 -42.14 18.40
N SER A 717 -6.03 -43.11 19.21
CA SER A 717 -4.96 -42.96 20.18
C SER A 717 -4.00 -44.13 20.11
N LEU A 718 -2.71 -43.82 20.24
CA LEU A 718 -1.67 -44.80 20.52
C LEU A 718 -1.69 -45.05 22.03
N LYS A 719 -1.83 -46.30 22.46
CA LYS A 719 -2.02 -46.67 23.87
C LYS A 719 -0.86 -47.52 24.34
N ASP A 720 -0.29 -47.15 25.49
CA ASP A 720 0.71 -47.93 26.22
C ASP A 720 1.91 -48.37 25.34
N ILE A 721 2.43 -47.44 24.53
CA ILE A 721 3.57 -47.72 23.66
C ILE A 721 4.86 -47.74 24.50
N SER A 722 5.55 -48.88 24.47
CA SER A 722 6.86 -49.08 25.09
C SER A 722 7.81 -49.68 24.06
N LEU A 723 8.81 -48.90 23.65
CA LEU A 723 9.80 -49.29 22.65
C LEU A 723 11.10 -48.51 22.84
N GLU A 724 12.22 -49.12 22.49
CA GLU A 724 13.55 -48.52 22.59
C GLU A 724 14.29 -48.76 21.28
N ILE A 725 14.79 -47.71 20.61
CA ILE A 725 15.51 -47.79 19.33
C ILE A 725 16.98 -47.41 19.56
N GLY A 726 17.89 -48.27 19.10
CA GLY A 726 19.34 -48.09 19.19
C GLY A 726 19.91 -47.18 18.10
N LYS A 727 21.11 -46.63 18.33
CA LYS A 727 21.86 -45.84 17.35
C LYS A 727 22.27 -46.70 16.15
N GLY A 728 21.98 -46.24 14.94
CA GLY A 728 22.36 -46.93 13.70
C GLY A 728 21.46 -48.14 13.34
N GLU A 729 20.45 -48.43 14.17
CA GLU A 729 19.52 -49.55 13.97
C GLU A 729 18.57 -49.27 12.80
N LEU A 730 18.25 -50.31 12.02
CA LEU A 730 17.14 -50.31 11.06
C LEU A 730 15.94 -51.02 11.68
N VAL A 731 14.89 -50.27 12.00
CA VAL A 731 13.64 -50.78 12.59
C VAL A 731 12.53 -50.73 11.55
N GLY A 732 11.89 -51.88 11.32
CA GLY A 732 10.72 -52.01 10.45
C GLY A 732 9.41 -51.86 11.23
N ILE A 733 8.41 -51.18 10.66
CA ILE A 733 7.06 -51.11 11.22
C ILE A 733 6.07 -51.68 10.20
N THR A 734 5.28 -52.66 10.62
CA THR A 734 4.22 -53.27 9.81
C THR A 734 2.90 -53.41 10.59
N GLY A 735 1.81 -53.71 9.88
CA GLY A 735 0.47 -53.88 10.44
C GLY A 735 -0.63 -53.53 9.45
N PRO A 736 -1.90 -53.82 9.78
CA PRO A 736 -3.03 -53.54 8.89
C PRO A 736 -3.20 -52.05 8.57
N ILE A 737 -3.94 -51.73 7.50
CA ILE A 737 -4.27 -50.36 7.12
C ILE A 737 -5.04 -49.70 8.28
N GLY A 738 -4.70 -48.46 8.63
CA GLY A 738 -5.34 -47.74 9.74
C GLY A 738 -4.91 -48.17 11.15
N SER A 739 -3.85 -48.99 11.29
CA SER A 739 -3.39 -49.44 12.62
C SER A 739 -2.65 -48.40 13.46
N GLY A 740 -2.28 -47.25 12.88
CA GLY A 740 -1.57 -46.15 13.55
C GLY A 740 -0.09 -46.01 13.18
N LYS A 741 0.41 -46.66 12.12
CA LYS A 741 1.83 -46.67 11.74
C LYS A 741 2.39 -45.25 11.53
N THR A 742 1.75 -44.48 10.66
CA THR A 742 2.05 -43.07 10.45
C THR A 742 1.88 -42.25 11.72
N SER A 743 0.84 -42.55 12.53
CA SER A 743 0.64 -41.87 13.82
C SER A 743 1.81 -42.08 14.79
N LEU A 744 2.42 -43.26 14.81
CA LEU A 744 3.61 -43.52 15.64
C LEU A 744 4.79 -42.64 15.21
N LEU A 745 5.03 -42.48 13.90
CA LEU A 745 6.05 -41.56 13.40
C LEU A 745 5.73 -40.10 13.77
N GLN A 746 4.47 -39.70 13.65
CA GLN A 746 4.01 -38.35 14.01
C GLN A 746 4.11 -38.08 15.52
N ALA A 747 3.99 -39.10 16.38
CA ALA A 747 4.27 -38.99 17.80
C ALA A 747 5.77 -38.77 18.08
N ILE A 748 6.68 -39.44 17.35
CA ILE A 748 8.13 -39.18 17.45
C ILE A 748 8.46 -37.73 17.07
N ILE A 749 7.85 -37.22 16.00
CA ILE A 749 8.07 -35.85 15.48
C ILE A 749 7.47 -34.76 16.39
N GLY A 750 6.49 -35.12 17.23
CA GLY A 750 5.85 -34.19 18.16
C GLY A 750 4.46 -33.71 17.75
N GLU A 751 3.90 -34.19 16.64
CA GLU A 751 2.62 -33.70 16.11
C GLU A 751 1.40 -34.22 16.87
N MET A 752 1.50 -35.38 17.53
CA MET A 752 0.44 -35.91 18.39
C MET A 752 0.55 -35.41 19.83
N LEU A 753 -0.56 -35.19 20.53
CA LEU A 753 -0.52 -34.79 21.94
C LEU A 753 -0.13 -35.97 22.85
N LYS A 754 0.95 -35.83 23.62
CA LYS A 754 1.35 -36.74 24.71
C LYS A 754 0.34 -36.61 25.86
N LYS A 755 -0.33 -37.69 26.24
CA LYS A 755 -1.31 -37.73 27.35
C LYS A 755 -0.70 -38.24 28.64
N SER A 756 0.13 -39.27 28.55
CA SER A 756 0.80 -39.91 29.68
C SER A 756 2.03 -40.68 29.19
N GLY A 757 2.91 -41.04 30.12
CA GLY A 757 4.18 -41.73 29.84
C GLY A 757 5.25 -40.82 29.25
N ASP A 758 6.44 -41.39 29.04
CA ASP A 758 7.62 -40.63 28.68
C ASP A 758 8.06 -40.91 27.24
N LEU A 759 8.53 -39.86 26.55
CA LEU A 759 9.22 -39.95 25.26
C LEU A 759 10.58 -39.26 25.40
N GLN A 760 11.63 -40.06 25.45
CA GLN A 760 12.99 -39.56 25.66
C GLN A 760 13.77 -39.56 24.35
N ILE A 761 14.35 -38.40 24.02
CA ILE A 761 15.20 -38.19 22.85
C ILE A 761 16.47 -37.43 23.30
N PRO A 762 17.68 -37.82 22.87
CA PRO A 762 18.91 -37.15 23.28
C PRO A 762 18.94 -35.68 22.84
N GLU A 763 19.43 -34.80 23.71
CA GLU A 763 19.61 -33.37 23.38
C GLU A 763 20.52 -33.14 22.16
N SER A 764 21.45 -34.07 21.89
CA SER A 764 22.32 -34.02 20.70
C SER A 764 21.59 -34.25 19.37
N LEU A 765 20.31 -34.65 19.39
CA LEU A 765 19.48 -34.87 18.21
C LEU A 765 18.64 -33.64 17.91
N ASN A 766 19.18 -32.72 17.11
CA ASN A 766 18.50 -31.46 16.78
C ASN A 766 17.36 -31.60 15.74
N SER A 767 17.34 -32.66 14.91
CA SER A 767 16.34 -32.82 13.83
C SER A 767 16.29 -34.24 13.24
N PHE A 768 15.16 -34.57 12.59
CA PHE A 768 14.90 -35.84 11.89
C PHE A 768 14.91 -35.66 10.37
N GLY A 769 15.28 -36.71 9.64
CA GLY A 769 15.01 -36.83 8.20
C GLY A 769 13.67 -37.54 8.00
N TYR A 770 12.58 -36.78 7.80
CA TYR A 770 11.24 -37.35 7.63
C TYR A 770 10.84 -37.39 6.15
N VAL A 771 10.33 -38.54 5.69
CA VAL A 771 9.70 -38.70 4.37
C VAL A 771 8.27 -39.16 4.61
N SER A 772 7.30 -38.31 4.25
CA SER A 772 5.88 -38.58 4.42
C SER A 772 5.34 -39.52 3.35
N GLN A 773 4.30 -40.30 3.69
CA GLN A 773 3.62 -41.19 2.75
C GLN A 773 3.08 -40.44 1.53
N LYS A 774 2.56 -39.23 1.73
CA LYS A 774 2.21 -38.31 0.64
C LYS A 774 3.36 -37.33 0.44
N PRO A 775 4.11 -37.40 -0.68
CA PRO A 775 5.23 -36.49 -0.92
C PRO A 775 4.74 -35.04 -1.04
N TRP A 776 5.52 -34.10 -0.50
CA TRP A 776 5.26 -32.67 -0.63
C TRP A 776 6.46 -31.97 -1.28
N LEU A 777 6.22 -31.29 -2.40
CA LEU A 777 7.22 -30.51 -3.12
C LEU A 777 6.83 -29.03 -3.12
N VAL A 778 7.84 -28.18 -2.96
CA VAL A 778 7.72 -26.72 -3.02
C VAL A 778 7.79 -26.31 -4.49
N ARG A 779 7.08 -25.23 -4.82
CA ARG A 779 7.19 -24.60 -6.14
C ARG A 779 8.64 -24.11 -6.35
N GLY A 780 9.29 -24.56 -7.42
CA GLY A 780 10.70 -24.28 -7.70
C GLY A 780 11.34 -25.38 -8.55
N THR A 781 12.65 -25.36 -8.73
CA THR A 781 13.33 -26.40 -9.53
C THR A 781 13.40 -27.75 -8.79
N ILE A 782 13.62 -28.86 -9.51
CA ILE A 782 13.89 -30.16 -8.88
C ILE A 782 15.13 -30.05 -7.97
N ARG A 783 16.19 -29.38 -8.43
CA ARG A 783 17.40 -29.12 -7.65
C ARG A 783 17.10 -28.40 -6.34
N ASP A 784 16.34 -27.31 -6.37
CA ASP A 784 15.99 -26.56 -5.15
C ASP A 784 15.18 -27.39 -4.17
N ASN A 785 14.28 -28.23 -4.70
CA ASN A 785 13.50 -29.17 -3.90
C ASN A 785 14.38 -30.22 -3.21
N ILE A 786 15.49 -30.65 -3.81
CA ILE A 786 16.41 -31.63 -3.20
C ILE A 786 17.36 -30.94 -2.21
N LEU A 787 17.95 -29.81 -2.59
CA LEU A 787 18.88 -29.04 -1.76
C LEU A 787 18.20 -28.48 -0.51
N PHE A 788 16.98 -27.97 -0.67
CA PHE A 788 16.11 -27.48 0.42
C PHE A 788 16.86 -26.58 1.42
N GLY A 789 17.57 -25.58 0.89
CA GLY A 789 18.34 -24.59 1.66
C GLY A 789 19.77 -24.99 2.03
N LYS A 790 20.25 -26.20 1.68
CA LYS A 790 21.67 -26.56 1.78
C LYS A 790 22.46 -26.12 0.53
N PRO A 791 23.77 -25.83 0.68
CA PRO A 791 24.63 -25.54 -0.46
C PRO A 791 24.72 -26.77 -1.39
N TYR A 792 24.94 -26.51 -2.68
CA TYR A 792 25.14 -27.56 -3.67
C TYR A 792 26.55 -28.15 -3.59
N GLU A 793 26.62 -29.42 -3.22
CA GLU A 793 27.81 -30.26 -3.27
C GLU A 793 27.64 -31.33 -4.36
N GLU A 794 28.44 -31.24 -5.43
CA GLU A 794 28.27 -32.07 -6.63
C GLU A 794 28.39 -33.57 -6.36
N ALA A 795 29.45 -34.01 -5.66
CA ALA A 795 29.68 -35.42 -5.38
C ALA A 795 28.55 -36.04 -4.55
N LYS A 796 28.10 -35.32 -3.52
CA LYS A 796 26.99 -35.74 -2.67
C LYS A 796 25.68 -35.75 -3.45
N PHE A 797 25.44 -34.74 -4.27
CA PHE A 797 24.21 -34.64 -5.07
C PHE A 797 24.12 -35.81 -6.05
N LYS A 798 25.18 -36.08 -6.82
CA LYS A 798 25.25 -37.23 -7.74
C LYS A 798 25.02 -38.56 -7.01
N ALA A 799 25.67 -38.77 -5.86
CA ALA A 799 25.48 -39.99 -5.06
C ALA A 799 24.03 -40.16 -4.57
N VAL A 800 23.36 -39.08 -4.15
CA VAL A 800 21.97 -39.12 -3.69
C VAL A 800 21.00 -39.37 -4.85
N ILE A 801 21.21 -38.74 -6.00
CA ILE A 801 20.42 -38.96 -7.21
C ILE A 801 20.51 -40.41 -7.68
N ASP A 802 21.72 -40.96 -7.75
CA ASP A 802 21.96 -42.36 -8.10
C ASP A 802 21.24 -43.29 -7.12
N ALA A 803 21.50 -43.14 -5.82
CA ALA A 803 20.90 -44.00 -4.79
C ALA A 803 19.36 -43.94 -4.75
N CYS A 804 18.76 -42.81 -5.13
CA CYS A 804 17.30 -42.66 -5.22
C CYS A 804 16.72 -43.04 -6.58
N ALA A 805 17.54 -43.56 -7.50
CA ALA A 805 17.16 -43.94 -8.87
C ALA A 805 16.50 -42.79 -9.64
N LEU A 806 17.06 -41.57 -9.57
CA LEU A 806 16.55 -40.38 -10.26
C LEU A 806 17.35 -40.01 -11.51
N THR A 807 18.45 -40.70 -11.80
CA THR A 807 19.36 -40.36 -12.90
C THR A 807 18.65 -40.34 -14.26
N GLU A 808 17.87 -41.37 -14.57
CA GLU A 808 17.12 -41.45 -15.83
C GLU A 808 16.03 -40.38 -15.94
N ASP A 809 15.29 -40.12 -14.85
CA ASP A 809 14.26 -39.07 -14.84
C ASP A 809 14.86 -37.69 -15.10
N LEU A 810 16.04 -37.41 -14.51
CA LEU A 810 16.73 -36.15 -14.66
C LEU A 810 17.43 -35.98 -16.02
N ASN A 811 17.79 -37.08 -16.69
CA ASN A 811 18.28 -37.04 -18.07
C ASN A 811 17.16 -36.63 -19.05
N ILE A 812 15.91 -36.97 -18.76
CA ILE A 812 14.75 -36.61 -19.60
C ILE A 812 14.24 -35.21 -19.27
N LEU A 813 14.07 -34.90 -17.99
CA LEU A 813 13.43 -33.66 -17.54
C LEU A 813 14.41 -32.48 -17.43
N GLY A 814 15.68 -32.75 -17.13
CA GLY A 814 16.64 -31.74 -16.70
C GLY A 814 16.56 -31.44 -15.19
N TRP A 815 17.68 -31.00 -14.63
CA TRP A 815 17.87 -30.87 -13.18
C TRP A 815 17.33 -29.53 -12.66
N ASN A 816 17.27 -28.54 -13.55
CA ASN A 816 16.67 -27.22 -13.34
C ASN A 816 15.18 -27.18 -13.77
N ALA A 817 14.58 -28.32 -14.12
CA ALA A 817 13.18 -28.38 -14.50
C ALA A 817 12.29 -27.80 -13.40
N TYR A 818 11.37 -26.92 -13.80
CA TYR A 818 10.48 -26.26 -12.87
C TYR A 818 9.32 -27.18 -12.46
N VAL A 819 9.09 -27.26 -11.15
CA VAL A 819 8.05 -28.08 -10.56
C VAL A 819 6.99 -27.17 -9.97
N GLY A 820 5.75 -27.31 -10.46
CA GLY A 820 4.59 -26.57 -9.94
C GLY A 820 4.20 -26.95 -8.51
N GLU A 821 3.21 -26.27 -7.94
CA GLU A 821 2.76 -26.49 -6.56
C GLU A 821 2.35 -27.96 -6.33
N GLY A 822 2.96 -28.61 -5.32
CA GLY A 822 2.70 -30.03 -5.01
C GLY A 822 3.21 -31.02 -6.07
N GLY A 823 3.99 -30.56 -7.05
CA GLY A 823 4.57 -31.38 -8.11
C GLY A 823 3.56 -32.00 -9.07
N CYS A 824 2.50 -31.26 -9.42
CA CYS A 824 1.43 -31.75 -10.32
C CYS A 824 1.91 -32.21 -11.70
N THR A 825 3.09 -31.76 -12.15
CA THR A 825 3.72 -32.14 -13.42
C THR A 825 4.46 -33.48 -13.36
N LEU A 826 4.70 -34.03 -12.16
CA LEU A 826 5.49 -35.23 -11.93
C LEU A 826 4.63 -36.45 -11.59
N SER A 827 5.13 -37.64 -11.94
CA SER A 827 4.48 -38.91 -11.56
C SER A 827 4.49 -39.12 -10.04
N GLY A 828 3.64 -40.03 -9.53
CA GLY A 828 3.62 -40.39 -8.11
C GLY A 828 4.99 -40.88 -7.61
N GLY A 829 5.60 -41.81 -8.36
CA GLY A 829 6.92 -42.37 -8.03
C GLY A 829 8.06 -41.37 -8.12
N GLN A 830 8.05 -40.46 -9.11
CA GLN A 830 9.02 -39.37 -9.20
C GLN A 830 8.95 -38.44 -7.98
N ARG A 831 7.74 -38.04 -7.56
CA ARG A 831 7.56 -37.20 -6.37
C ARG A 831 8.07 -37.89 -5.09
N ALA A 832 7.81 -39.19 -4.94
CA ALA A 832 8.29 -39.95 -3.80
C ALA A 832 9.83 -40.02 -3.76
N ARG A 833 10.46 -40.30 -4.91
CA ARG A 833 11.93 -40.33 -5.04
C ARG A 833 12.57 -38.98 -4.78
N ILE A 834 12.01 -37.88 -5.28
CA ILE A 834 12.52 -36.51 -5.01
C ILE A 834 12.39 -36.17 -3.52
N SER A 835 11.27 -36.53 -2.88
CA SER A 835 11.09 -36.32 -1.44
C SER A 835 12.05 -37.15 -0.60
N LEU A 836 12.38 -38.38 -1.03
CA LEU A 836 13.42 -39.21 -0.41
C LEU A 836 14.80 -38.58 -0.59
N ALA A 837 15.16 -38.18 -1.80
CA ALA A 837 16.43 -37.54 -2.12
C ALA A 837 16.64 -36.27 -1.27
N ARG A 838 15.58 -35.46 -1.09
CA ARG A 838 15.60 -34.32 -0.16
C ARG A 838 16.01 -34.74 1.24
N ALA A 839 15.34 -35.73 1.83
CA ALA A 839 15.65 -36.17 3.19
C ALA A 839 17.09 -36.66 3.32
N VAL A 840 17.56 -37.49 2.38
CA VAL A 840 18.92 -38.06 2.37
C VAL A 840 19.98 -36.96 2.24
N TYR A 841 19.75 -35.95 1.40
CA TYR A 841 20.68 -34.83 1.22
C TYR A 841 20.86 -34.00 2.51
N GLN A 842 19.82 -33.95 3.35
CA GLN A 842 19.83 -33.23 4.62
C GLN A 842 20.74 -33.87 5.69
N ASP A 843 21.23 -35.09 5.49
CA ASP A 843 22.26 -35.75 6.29
C ASP A 843 21.98 -35.73 7.80
N LYS A 844 20.89 -36.39 8.18
CA LYS A 844 20.40 -36.46 9.57
C LYS A 844 20.84 -37.76 10.25
N LYS A 845 20.90 -37.77 11.59
CA LYS A 845 21.27 -38.98 12.37
C LYS A 845 20.14 -40.02 12.44
N VAL A 846 18.89 -39.56 12.31
CA VAL A 846 17.68 -40.39 12.39
C VAL A 846 16.80 -40.11 11.17
N TYR A 847 16.35 -41.17 10.49
CA TYR A 847 15.43 -41.13 9.36
C TYR A 847 14.13 -41.84 9.68
N LEU A 848 13.01 -41.17 9.41
CA LEU A 848 11.65 -41.68 9.57
C LEU A 848 11.05 -41.77 8.17
N LEU A 849 10.89 -43.00 7.66
CA LEU A 849 10.49 -43.28 6.28
C LEU A 849 9.08 -43.89 6.29
N ASP A 850 8.08 -43.10 5.89
CA ASP A 850 6.68 -43.49 5.92
C ASP A 850 6.23 -44.04 4.55
N ASP A 851 6.36 -45.35 4.35
CA ASP A 851 5.86 -46.08 3.16
C ASP A 851 6.39 -45.54 1.82
N VAL A 852 7.69 -45.18 1.79
CA VAL A 852 8.35 -44.52 0.64
C VAL A 852 8.40 -45.39 -0.62
N LEU A 853 8.25 -46.71 -0.48
CA LEU A 853 8.39 -47.69 -1.57
C LEU A 853 7.06 -48.05 -2.25
N SER A 854 5.90 -47.59 -1.76
CA SER A 854 4.60 -48.02 -2.28
C SER A 854 4.22 -47.42 -3.64
N GLY A 855 4.81 -46.27 -4.00
CA GLY A 855 4.53 -45.55 -5.25
C GLY A 855 5.54 -45.78 -6.37
N VAL A 856 6.47 -46.73 -6.23
CA VAL A 856 7.55 -47.01 -7.19
C VAL A 856 7.50 -48.45 -7.67
N ASP A 857 7.97 -48.69 -8.91
CA ASP A 857 8.04 -50.02 -9.50
C ASP A 857 8.98 -50.95 -8.71
N GLY A 858 8.76 -52.26 -8.76
CA GLY A 858 9.48 -53.24 -7.94
C GLY A 858 11.00 -53.19 -8.09
N ALA A 859 11.51 -53.05 -9.32
CA ALA A 859 12.95 -52.95 -9.60
C ALA A 859 13.55 -51.67 -9.02
N VAL A 860 12.87 -50.53 -9.22
CA VAL A 860 13.26 -49.22 -8.67
C VAL A 860 13.23 -49.24 -7.14
N GLY A 861 12.20 -49.86 -6.55
CA GLY A 861 12.08 -50.03 -5.11
C GLY A 861 13.21 -50.88 -4.50
N ALA A 862 13.59 -51.97 -5.17
CA ALA A 862 14.73 -52.80 -4.75
C ALA A 862 16.06 -52.02 -4.84
N HIS A 863 16.26 -51.24 -5.91
CA HIS A 863 17.41 -50.36 -6.05
C HIS A 863 17.50 -49.35 -4.90
N ILE A 864 16.41 -48.65 -4.59
CA ILE A 864 16.34 -47.67 -3.50
C ILE A 864 16.63 -48.35 -2.15
N LEU A 865 16.06 -49.53 -1.88
CA LEU A 865 16.30 -50.24 -0.63
C LEU A 865 17.79 -50.60 -0.48
N GLN A 866 18.42 -51.12 -1.54
CA GLN A 866 19.81 -51.58 -1.51
C GLN A 866 20.82 -50.40 -1.48
N ARG A 867 20.67 -49.42 -2.37
CA ARG A 867 21.64 -48.32 -2.53
C ARG A 867 21.40 -47.18 -1.54
N CYS A 868 20.15 -46.86 -1.22
CA CYS A 868 19.81 -45.75 -0.32
C CYS A 868 19.66 -46.21 1.14
N VAL A 869 18.67 -47.05 1.44
CA VAL A 869 18.32 -47.40 2.84
C VAL A 869 19.39 -48.27 3.51
N LEU A 870 19.94 -49.25 2.78
CA LEU A 870 20.97 -50.17 3.26
C LEU A 870 22.40 -49.75 2.86
N GLY A 871 22.53 -48.82 1.92
CA GLY A 871 23.80 -48.27 1.43
C GLY A 871 24.12 -46.92 2.09
N LEU A 872 23.72 -45.81 1.46
CA LEU A 872 24.01 -44.45 1.95
C LEU A 872 23.59 -44.21 3.40
N LEU A 873 22.43 -44.73 3.81
CA LEU A 873 21.91 -44.57 5.17
C LEU A 873 22.37 -45.67 6.15
N ARG A 874 23.35 -46.52 5.79
CA ARG A 874 23.73 -47.69 6.60
C ARG A 874 24.10 -47.38 8.04
N ARG A 875 24.76 -46.24 8.27
CA ARG A 875 25.28 -45.82 9.59
C ARG A 875 24.32 -44.95 10.38
N THR A 876 23.11 -44.70 9.86
CA THR A 876 22.11 -43.85 10.52
C THR A 876 20.99 -44.69 11.11
N THR A 877 20.29 -44.14 12.11
CA THR A 877 19.11 -44.81 12.67
C THR A 877 17.96 -44.64 11.69
N ARG A 878 17.30 -45.73 11.30
CA ARG A 878 16.25 -45.71 10.28
C ARG A 878 15.01 -46.41 10.81
N VAL A 879 13.87 -45.72 10.75
CA VAL A 879 12.56 -46.29 11.03
C VAL A 879 11.79 -46.36 9.73
N LEU A 880 11.60 -47.56 9.20
CA LEU A 880 10.94 -47.81 7.92
C LEU A 880 9.55 -48.40 8.14
N VAL A 881 8.52 -47.65 7.82
CA VAL A 881 7.16 -48.17 7.65
C VAL A 881 7.06 -48.73 6.24
N ALA A 882 6.71 -50.01 6.11
CA ALA A 882 6.47 -50.61 4.80
C ALA A 882 5.34 -51.63 4.90
N GLN A 883 4.46 -51.63 3.89
CA GLN A 883 3.42 -52.63 3.76
C GLN A 883 3.98 -53.96 3.20
N ALA A 884 5.04 -53.89 2.38
CA ALA A 884 5.68 -55.04 1.75
C ALA A 884 6.67 -55.74 2.72
N PRO A 885 6.45 -57.02 3.08
CA PRO A 885 7.33 -57.76 4.00
C PRO A 885 8.79 -57.83 3.51
N ARG A 886 9.00 -57.93 2.18
CA ARG A 886 10.33 -57.96 1.54
C ARG A 886 11.22 -56.79 1.94
N ALA A 887 10.65 -55.60 2.12
CA ALA A 887 11.40 -54.41 2.50
C ALA A 887 11.88 -54.45 3.95
N LEU A 888 11.26 -55.28 4.80
CA LEU A 888 11.53 -55.38 6.23
C LEU A 888 12.39 -56.60 6.59
N ALA A 889 12.62 -57.53 5.65
CA ALA A 889 13.39 -58.76 5.89
C ALA A 889 14.82 -58.50 6.39
N ARG A 890 15.43 -57.37 5.99
CA ARG A 890 16.79 -56.97 6.41
C ARG A 890 16.81 -55.99 7.59
N ALA A 891 15.67 -55.74 8.24
CA ALA A 891 15.61 -54.92 9.44
C ALA A 891 16.21 -55.67 10.64
N ALA A 892 16.85 -54.95 11.56
CA ALA A 892 17.32 -55.55 12.81
C ALA A 892 16.15 -56.02 13.69
N ARG A 893 15.02 -55.30 13.60
CA ARG A 893 13.81 -55.59 14.36
C ARG A 893 12.57 -55.11 13.61
N VAL A 894 11.49 -55.86 13.71
CA VAL A 894 10.17 -55.54 13.15
C VAL A 894 9.15 -55.34 14.26
N LEU A 895 8.39 -54.25 14.18
CA LEU A 895 7.33 -53.87 15.09
C LEU A 895 5.97 -54.06 14.41
N VAL A 896 5.07 -54.82 15.04
CA VAL A 896 3.71 -55.03 14.54
C VAL A 896 2.74 -54.17 15.33
N LEU A 897 2.17 -53.17 14.66
CA LEU A 897 1.20 -52.26 15.24
C LEU A 897 -0.24 -52.65 14.85
N GLN A 898 -1.11 -52.83 15.83
CA GLN A 898 -2.53 -53.13 15.62
C GLN A 898 -3.39 -52.34 16.60
N HIS A 899 -4.44 -51.68 16.08
CA HIS A 899 -5.38 -50.87 16.87
C HIS A 899 -4.70 -49.87 17.83
N GLY A 900 -3.62 -49.22 17.37
CA GLY A 900 -2.86 -48.24 18.17
C GLY A 900 -2.03 -48.83 19.32
N ARG A 901 -1.81 -50.15 19.34
CA ARG A 901 -0.97 -50.83 20.33
C ARG A 901 0.14 -51.62 19.63
N LEU A 902 1.27 -51.75 20.31
CA LEU A 902 2.37 -52.62 19.88
C LEU A 902 2.03 -54.06 20.30
N VAL A 903 1.80 -54.95 19.32
CA VAL A 903 1.37 -56.34 19.58
C VAL A 903 2.54 -57.31 19.60
N ARG A 904 3.49 -57.15 18.67
CA ARG A 904 4.71 -57.97 18.59
C ARG A 904 5.92 -57.10 18.25
N GLN A 905 7.07 -57.49 18.78
CA GLN A 905 8.37 -56.93 18.42
C GLN A 905 9.41 -58.05 18.47
N GLY A 906 10.35 -58.05 17.53
CA GLY A 906 11.40 -59.09 17.45
C GLY A 906 12.16 -59.03 16.13
N PRO A 907 13.16 -59.91 15.94
CA PRO A 907 13.83 -60.06 14.65
C PRO A 907 12.81 -60.47 13.57
N PRO A 908 13.03 -60.11 12.27
CA PRO A 908 12.10 -60.41 11.19
C PRO A 908 11.64 -61.88 11.17
N GLU A 909 12.58 -62.81 11.41
CA GLU A 909 12.38 -64.27 11.53
C GLU A 909 11.27 -64.72 12.48
N MET A 910 11.10 -64.01 13.59
CA MET A 910 10.10 -64.36 14.60
C MET A 910 8.75 -63.68 14.39
N VAL A 911 8.70 -62.66 13.52
CA VAL A 911 7.58 -61.73 13.44
C VAL A 911 6.83 -61.83 12.11
N LEU A 912 7.56 -62.05 11.02
CA LEU A 912 7.01 -62.28 9.70
C LEU A 912 6.83 -63.79 9.51
N ASN A 913 5.59 -64.26 9.37
CA ASN A 913 5.34 -65.63 8.94
C ASN A 913 5.72 -65.75 7.44
N ASP A 914 6.32 -66.88 7.05
CA ASP A 914 6.75 -67.22 5.69
C ASP A 914 7.96 -66.43 5.17
N ILE A 915 9.16 -66.70 5.71
CA ILE A 915 10.41 -66.11 5.23
C ILE A 915 11.13 -67.01 4.22
N ASP A 916 10.79 -68.30 4.19
CA ASP A 916 11.48 -69.31 3.37
C ASP A 916 11.17 -69.22 1.86
N GLU A 917 10.15 -68.45 1.45
CA GLU A 917 9.79 -68.26 0.04
C GLU A 917 10.34 -66.94 -0.56
N PHE A 918 11.13 -66.17 0.21
CA PHE A 918 11.43 -64.78 -0.13
C PHE A 918 12.92 -64.42 -0.23
N PHE A 919 13.83 -65.36 -0.02
CA PHE A 919 15.22 -65.21 -0.43
C PHE A 919 15.35 -65.64 -1.89
N PRO A 920 15.77 -64.77 -2.82
CA PRO A 920 16.20 -65.24 -4.13
C PRO A 920 17.41 -66.16 -3.89
N SER A 921 17.32 -67.40 -4.36
CA SER A 921 18.50 -68.22 -4.59
C SER A 921 19.49 -67.40 -5.43
N GLU A 922 20.79 -67.48 -5.11
CA GLU A 922 21.89 -66.77 -5.78
C GLU A 922 22.11 -67.18 -7.27
N THR A 923 21.05 -67.58 -7.98
CA THR A 923 21.10 -68.15 -9.34
C THR A 923 20.18 -67.46 -10.34
N GLU A 924 19.57 -66.31 -10.03
CA GLU A 924 18.97 -65.47 -11.08
C GLU A 924 20.02 -64.54 -11.70
N SER A 925 20.56 -65.08 -12.81
CA SER A 925 21.33 -64.46 -13.88
C SER A 925 21.30 -62.94 -13.96
N ILE A 926 22.50 -62.36 -13.99
CA ILE A 926 22.82 -61.13 -14.70
C ILE A 926 22.32 -61.31 -16.15
N GLY A 927 21.15 -60.76 -16.45
CA GLY A 927 20.69 -60.57 -17.81
C GLY A 927 21.47 -59.40 -18.41
N GLU A 928 22.40 -59.70 -19.32
CA GLU A 928 22.96 -58.73 -20.24
C GLU A 928 21.83 -58.13 -21.08
N GLU A 929 21.70 -56.81 -21.08
CA GLU A 929 20.90 -56.10 -22.08
C GLU A 929 21.55 -56.26 -23.47
N PRO A 930 20.76 -56.43 -24.55
CA PRO A 930 21.30 -56.50 -25.89
C PRO A 930 21.88 -55.13 -26.33
N PRO A 931 22.98 -55.11 -27.09
CA PRO A 931 23.62 -53.87 -27.51
C PRO A 931 22.74 -53.15 -28.54
N ARG A 932 22.38 -51.89 -28.26
CA ARG A 932 21.75 -50.99 -29.23
C ARG A 932 22.86 -50.25 -29.98
N GLN A 933 22.75 -50.26 -31.31
CA GLN A 933 23.71 -49.67 -32.24
C GLN A 933 23.87 -48.15 -32.02
N PRO A 934 25.04 -47.59 -32.37
CA PRO A 934 25.30 -46.16 -32.26
C PRO A 934 24.61 -45.42 -33.41
N ASP A 935 23.60 -44.62 -33.09
CA ASP A 935 23.10 -43.60 -34.01
C ASP A 935 23.89 -42.30 -33.82
N GLU A 936 24.12 -41.64 -34.96
CA GLU A 936 25.10 -40.61 -35.24
C GLU A 936 25.01 -39.35 -34.38
N GLU A 937 26.18 -38.78 -34.10
CA GLU A 937 26.36 -37.43 -33.56
C GLU A 937 25.61 -36.38 -34.39
N GLN A 938 24.55 -35.79 -33.83
CA GLN A 938 24.08 -34.48 -34.24
C GLN A 938 24.56 -33.43 -33.24
N LYS A 939 25.39 -32.54 -33.78
CA LYS A 939 26.02 -31.38 -33.13
C LYS A 939 25.03 -30.54 -32.33
N ASP A 940 25.51 -30.16 -31.15
CA ASP A 940 25.06 -29.03 -30.35
C ASP A 940 24.81 -27.77 -31.19
N GLN A 941 23.55 -27.35 -31.26
CA GLN A 941 23.13 -25.97 -31.53
C GLN A 941 21.61 -25.87 -31.27
N ASP A 942 21.22 -25.76 -30.01
CA ASP A 942 20.07 -24.94 -29.57
C ASP A 942 19.88 -25.03 -28.04
N ASP A 943 20.82 -24.46 -27.28
CA ASP A 943 20.69 -24.27 -25.83
C ASP A 943 20.33 -22.80 -25.49
N THR A 944 19.74 -22.07 -26.44
CA THR A 944 19.43 -20.63 -26.26
C THR A 944 17.97 -20.24 -26.49
N GLN A 945 17.04 -21.18 -26.71
CA GLN A 945 15.64 -20.83 -27.04
C GLN A 945 14.57 -21.33 -26.05
N GLN A 946 14.96 -22.00 -24.96
CA GLN A 946 13.98 -22.47 -23.98
C GLN A 946 13.66 -21.44 -22.88
N ASN A 947 14.46 -20.36 -22.79
CA ASN A 947 14.17 -19.22 -21.92
C ASN A 947 13.19 -18.21 -22.57
N ASP A 948 12.99 -18.26 -23.89
CA ASP A 948 12.13 -17.29 -24.59
C ASP A 948 10.62 -17.61 -24.51
N LEU A 949 10.26 -18.83 -24.09
CA LEU A 949 8.85 -19.23 -23.98
C LEU A 949 8.17 -18.78 -22.67
N GLU A 950 8.95 -18.30 -21.68
CA GLU A 950 8.40 -17.71 -20.45
C GLU A 950 8.00 -16.24 -20.63
N GLU A 951 8.50 -15.55 -21.67
CA GLU A 951 8.14 -14.15 -21.94
C GLU A 951 6.81 -13.98 -22.69
N ASP A 952 6.29 -15.02 -23.35
CA ASP A 952 5.08 -14.92 -24.20
C ASP A 952 3.75 -14.96 -23.42
N GLU A 953 3.76 -15.24 -22.11
CA GLU A 953 2.63 -14.96 -21.20
C GLU A 953 2.72 -13.56 -20.55
N ALA A 954 3.55 -12.65 -21.09
CA ALA A 954 3.58 -11.28 -20.63
C ALA A 954 2.25 -10.57 -20.94
N MET A 955 1.52 -10.24 -19.87
CA MET A 955 0.48 -9.22 -19.89
C MET A 955 1.03 -7.98 -20.59
N SER A 956 0.42 -7.54 -21.69
CA SER A 956 0.92 -6.40 -22.47
C SER A 956 1.09 -5.18 -21.56
N GLN A 957 2.34 -4.75 -21.39
CA GLN A 957 2.69 -3.60 -20.56
C GLN A 957 2.59 -2.32 -21.43
N GLY A 958 1.75 -1.37 -21.02
CA GLY A 958 1.59 -0.10 -21.73
C GLY A 958 0.16 0.41 -21.79
N THR A 959 -0.10 1.29 -22.77
CA THR A 959 -1.44 1.85 -23.02
C THR A 959 -2.38 0.74 -23.50
N VAL A 960 -3.65 0.81 -23.07
CA VAL A 960 -4.69 -0.08 -23.60
C VAL A 960 -4.76 0.14 -25.12
N SER A 961 -4.45 -0.90 -25.89
CA SER A 961 -4.45 -0.79 -27.34
C SER A 961 -5.84 -0.35 -27.83
N SER A 962 -5.87 0.52 -28.83
CA SER A 962 -7.13 1.06 -29.38
C SER A 962 -8.11 -0.04 -29.81
N TRP A 963 -7.57 -1.20 -30.23
CA TRP A 963 -8.35 -2.38 -30.54
C TRP A 963 -9.11 -2.96 -29.34
N VAL A 964 -8.51 -2.97 -28.14
CA VAL A 964 -9.20 -3.43 -26.92
C VAL A 964 -10.38 -2.52 -26.60
N ILE A 965 -10.20 -1.20 -26.72
CA ILE A 965 -11.29 -0.23 -26.56
C ILE A 965 -12.37 -0.50 -27.63
N GLY A 966 -11.98 -0.69 -28.89
CA GLY A 966 -12.87 -1.08 -29.98
C GLY A 966 -13.66 -2.36 -29.70
N LEU A 967 -13.03 -3.38 -29.09
CA LEU A 967 -13.68 -4.64 -28.71
C LEU A 967 -14.74 -4.42 -27.63
N TYR A 968 -14.46 -3.61 -26.61
CA TYR A 968 -15.45 -3.26 -25.57
C TYR A 968 -16.64 -2.50 -26.19
N LEU A 969 -16.38 -1.49 -27.02
CA LEU A 969 -17.45 -0.71 -27.68
C LEU A 969 -18.29 -1.56 -28.64
N LYS A 970 -17.67 -2.43 -29.43
CA LYS A 970 -18.36 -3.40 -30.32
C LYS A 970 -19.15 -4.45 -29.52
N SER A 971 -18.71 -4.74 -28.28
CA SER A 971 -19.41 -5.67 -27.38
C SER A 971 -20.67 -5.06 -26.77
N VAL A 972 -20.66 -3.75 -26.48
CA VAL A 972 -21.84 -2.97 -26.07
C VAL A 972 -22.83 -2.83 -27.24
N GLY A 973 -22.32 -2.58 -28.45
CA GLY A 973 -23.10 -2.31 -29.65
C GLY A 973 -22.98 -0.83 -30.05
N ILE A 974 -22.86 -0.58 -31.36
CA ILE A 974 -22.52 0.75 -31.90
C ILE A 974 -23.59 1.79 -31.53
N PHE A 975 -24.87 1.46 -31.74
CA PHE A 975 -25.98 2.36 -31.44
C PHE A 975 -26.03 2.75 -29.96
N LEU A 976 -25.98 1.76 -29.06
CA LEU A 976 -25.99 1.99 -27.62
C LEU A 976 -24.76 2.78 -27.15
N THR A 977 -23.60 2.54 -27.76
CA THR A 977 -22.37 3.29 -27.47
C THR A 977 -22.52 4.77 -27.81
N ILE A 978 -23.08 5.10 -28.97
CA ILE A 978 -23.30 6.50 -29.39
C ILE A 978 -24.23 7.20 -28.38
N ILE A 979 -25.31 6.53 -27.96
CA ILE A 979 -26.25 7.10 -26.98
C ILE A 979 -25.56 7.32 -25.62
N ILE A 980 -24.73 6.38 -25.16
CA ILE A 980 -23.96 6.53 -23.92
C ILE A 980 -23.04 7.76 -24.00
N ILE A 981 -22.28 7.90 -25.09
CA ILE A 981 -21.37 9.04 -25.28
C ILE A 981 -22.15 10.36 -25.32
N LEU A 982 -23.26 10.42 -26.05
CA LEU A 982 -24.13 11.58 -26.12
C LEU A 982 -24.67 11.95 -24.73
N SER A 983 -25.11 10.96 -23.94
CA SER A 983 -25.61 11.17 -22.59
C SER A 983 -24.55 11.72 -21.62
N LEU A 984 -23.27 11.34 -21.81
CA LEU A 984 -22.14 11.84 -21.01
C LEU A 984 -21.90 13.33 -21.29
N ILE A 985 -21.88 13.71 -22.57
CA ILE A 985 -21.69 15.10 -23.01
C ILE A 985 -22.86 15.96 -22.52
N LEU A 986 -24.09 15.51 -22.73
CA LEU A 986 -25.29 16.26 -22.37
C LEU A 986 -25.37 16.49 -20.85
N MET A 987 -24.94 15.51 -20.04
CA MET A 987 -24.91 15.66 -18.59
C MET A 987 -23.96 16.78 -18.17
N GLN A 988 -22.72 16.77 -18.68
CA GLN A 988 -21.73 17.79 -18.35
C GLN A 988 -22.16 19.18 -18.82
N LEU A 989 -22.72 19.27 -20.03
CA LEU A 989 -23.26 20.53 -20.57
C LEU A 989 -24.39 21.08 -19.69
N SER A 990 -25.35 20.24 -19.32
CA SER A 990 -26.46 20.68 -18.46
C SER A 990 -25.98 21.21 -17.11
N GLN A 991 -24.97 20.56 -16.49
CA GLN A 991 -24.41 20.99 -15.22
C GLN A 991 -23.68 22.34 -15.34
N ASN A 992 -22.83 22.49 -16.35
CA ASN A 992 -22.12 23.73 -16.61
C ASN A 992 -23.09 24.88 -16.92
N PHE A 993 -24.17 24.60 -17.66
CA PHE A 993 -25.19 25.58 -18.00
C PHE A 993 -25.97 26.06 -16.77
N THR A 994 -26.27 25.18 -15.81
CA THR A 994 -26.87 25.57 -14.52
C THR A 994 -25.99 26.56 -13.74
N PHE A 995 -24.66 26.38 -13.77
CA PHE A 995 -23.72 27.32 -13.14
C PHE A 995 -23.59 28.65 -13.92
N LEU A 996 -23.57 28.58 -15.25
CA LEU A 996 -23.53 29.77 -16.09
C LEU A 996 -24.79 30.63 -15.89
N TRP A 997 -25.96 30.00 -15.82
CA TRP A 997 -27.23 30.66 -15.56
C TRP A 997 -27.22 31.40 -14.22
N LEU A 998 -26.67 30.77 -13.17
CA LEU A 998 -26.53 31.38 -11.85
C LEU A 998 -25.67 32.65 -11.90
N THR A 999 -24.59 32.64 -12.69
CA THR A 999 -23.72 33.81 -12.88
C THR A 999 -24.43 34.93 -13.64
N PHE A 1000 -25.17 34.58 -14.69
CA PHE A 1000 -25.97 35.53 -15.48
C PHE A 1000 -27.07 36.21 -14.66
N TRP A 1001 -27.78 35.43 -13.84
CA TRP A 1001 -28.80 35.95 -12.93
C TRP A 1001 -28.20 36.99 -11.97
N LEU A 1002 -27.04 36.71 -11.38
CA LEU A 1002 -26.36 37.62 -10.46
C LEU A 1002 -25.90 38.92 -11.15
N LYS A 1003 -25.29 38.83 -12.34
CA LYS A 1003 -24.78 39.99 -13.10
C LYS A 1003 -25.89 40.98 -13.51
N ASN A 1004 -27.07 40.50 -13.89
CA ASN A 1004 -28.16 41.38 -14.30
C ASN A 1004 -28.89 42.02 -13.11
N ARG A 1005 -28.86 41.38 -11.94
CA ARG A 1005 -29.42 41.95 -10.71
C ARG A 1005 -28.58 43.11 -10.18
N THR A 1006 -27.24 43.00 -10.21
CA THR A 1006 -26.34 44.10 -9.81
C THR A 1006 -26.52 45.32 -10.71
N LYS A 1007 -26.63 45.13 -12.03
CA LYS A 1007 -26.95 46.22 -12.99
C LYS A 1007 -28.28 46.93 -12.70
N ASN A 1008 -29.32 46.18 -12.28
CA ASN A 1008 -30.61 46.77 -11.90
C ASN A 1008 -30.57 47.49 -10.54
N SER A 1009 -29.58 47.19 -9.69
CA SER A 1009 -29.42 47.83 -8.38
C SER A 1009 -28.70 49.17 -8.52
N THR A 1010 -27.69 49.25 -9.40
CA THR A 1010 -26.94 50.48 -9.68
C THR A 1010 -27.74 51.53 -10.47
N THR A 1011 -28.66 51.12 -11.35
CA THR A 1011 -29.50 52.06 -12.13
C THR A 1011 -30.55 52.80 -11.30
N VAL A 1012 -30.82 52.38 -10.07
CA VAL A 1012 -31.75 53.08 -9.16
C VAL A 1012 -31.04 54.17 -8.35
N ASP A 1013 -29.73 54.06 -8.13
CA ASP A 1013 -28.96 55.01 -7.28
C ASP A 1013 -28.03 55.97 -8.06
N SER A 1014 -27.76 55.75 -9.34
CA SER A 1014 -26.89 56.63 -10.14
C SER A 1014 -27.63 57.35 -11.27
N ALA A 1015 -28.48 58.31 -10.90
CA ALA A 1015 -28.92 59.36 -11.82
C ALA A 1015 -27.96 60.56 -11.78
N PHE A 1016 -26.64 60.37 -11.84
CA PHE A 1016 -25.69 61.47 -12.07
C PHE A 1016 -24.35 60.97 -12.66
N ILE A 1017 -24.06 61.50 -13.87
CA ILE A 1017 -22.77 61.61 -14.58
C ILE A 1017 -22.16 60.31 -15.13
N ASP A 1018 -22.50 59.99 -16.39
CA ASP A 1018 -21.67 59.18 -17.28
C ASP A 1018 -20.42 59.98 -17.72
N VAL A 1019 -19.23 59.50 -17.34
CA VAL A 1019 -17.96 59.80 -18.04
C VAL A 1019 -17.53 58.53 -18.77
N PRO A 1020 -17.25 58.57 -20.09
CA PRO A 1020 -16.90 57.39 -20.85
C PRO A 1020 -15.41 57.05 -20.62
N HIS A 1021 -15.13 55.94 -19.95
CA HIS A 1021 -13.79 55.35 -19.96
C HIS A 1021 -13.69 54.29 -21.05
N GLU A 1022 -13.20 54.70 -22.22
CA GLU A 1022 -12.64 53.81 -23.22
C GLU A 1022 -11.31 53.22 -22.70
N ASN A 1023 -11.32 51.94 -22.34
CA ASN A 1023 -10.17 51.03 -22.42
C ASN A 1023 -10.68 49.59 -22.39
N ILE A 1024 -11.26 49.16 -23.50
CA ILE A 1024 -11.72 47.77 -23.71
C ILE A 1024 -10.49 46.87 -23.76
N THR A 1025 -10.26 46.11 -22.70
CA THR A 1025 -9.19 45.12 -22.63
C THR A 1025 -9.55 43.88 -23.46
N VAL A 1026 -8.54 43.08 -23.87
CA VAL A 1026 -8.73 41.80 -24.59
C VAL A 1026 -9.64 40.83 -23.82
N LEU A 1027 -9.66 40.93 -22.48
CA LEU A 1027 -10.57 40.18 -21.62
C LEU A 1027 -12.04 40.54 -21.87
N ASP A 1028 -12.31 41.82 -22.12
CA ASP A 1028 -13.65 42.37 -22.35
C ASP A 1028 -14.20 41.97 -23.73
N HIS A 1029 -13.33 41.78 -24.73
CA HIS A 1029 -13.72 41.20 -26.01
C HIS A 1029 -14.06 39.70 -25.91
N GLY A 1030 -13.29 38.94 -25.12
CA GLY A 1030 -13.60 37.53 -24.80
C GLY A 1030 -14.88 37.38 -23.98
N MET A 1031 -15.11 38.28 -23.02
CA MET A 1031 -16.35 38.34 -22.24
C MET A 1031 -17.54 38.77 -23.09
N ASN A 1032 -17.40 39.69 -24.03
CA ASN A 1032 -18.47 40.09 -24.95
C ASN A 1032 -18.86 38.97 -25.93
N VAL A 1033 -17.91 38.12 -26.36
CA VAL A 1033 -18.23 36.92 -27.15
C VAL A 1033 -18.97 35.89 -26.30
N LEU A 1034 -18.57 35.68 -25.04
CA LEU A 1034 -19.27 34.83 -24.08
C LEU A 1034 -20.65 35.39 -23.71
N ASP A 1035 -20.80 36.69 -23.52
CA ASP A 1035 -22.07 37.38 -23.28
C ASP A 1035 -22.97 37.23 -24.51
N ASN A 1036 -22.43 37.39 -25.73
CA ASN A 1036 -23.20 37.18 -26.96
C ASN A 1036 -23.63 35.72 -27.14
N ILE A 1037 -22.76 34.75 -26.85
CA ILE A 1037 -23.11 33.31 -26.89
C ILE A 1037 -24.14 32.99 -25.80
N ALA A 1038 -23.96 33.52 -24.60
CA ALA A 1038 -24.92 33.37 -23.51
C ALA A 1038 -26.26 33.99 -23.87
N HIS A 1039 -26.30 35.22 -24.40
CA HIS A 1039 -27.51 35.89 -24.85
C HIS A 1039 -28.20 35.13 -25.99
N VAL A 1040 -27.46 34.59 -26.96
CA VAL A 1040 -28.00 33.75 -28.04
C VAL A 1040 -28.61 32.46 -27.46
N LEU A 1041 -27.88 31.75 -26.58
CA LEU A 1041 -28.37 30.55 -25.91
C LEU A 1041 -29.59 30.84 -25.03
N VAL A 1042 -29.56 31.93 -24.27
CA VAL A 1042 -30.65 32.41 -23.40
C VAL A 1042 -31.87 32.72 -24.26
N ASN A 1043 -31.74 33.50 -25.34
CA ASN A 1043 -32.85 33.79 -26.25
C ASN A 1043 -33.39 32.52 -26.94
N SER A 1044 -32.53 31.56 -27.28
CA SER A 1044 -32.95 30.26 -27.80
C SER A 1044 -33.72 29.45 -26.74
N THR A 1045 -33.26 29.42 -25.50
CA THR A 1045 -33.98 28.74 -24.40
C THR A 1045 -35.31 29.40 -24.10
N ILE A 1046 -35.37 30.75 -24.10
CA ILE A 1046 -36.61 31.52 -23.92
C ILE A 1046 -37.59 31.25 -25.06
N LYS A 1047 -37.12 31.20 -26.32
CA LYS A 1047 -37.95 30.82 -27.48
C LYS A 1047 -38.50 29.39 -27.37
N ILE A 1048 -37.69 28.45 -26.87
CA ILE A 1048 -38.12 27.06 -26.68
C ILE A 1048 -39.17 26.95 -25.55
N ILE A 1049 -38.96 27.67 -24.43
CA ILE A 1049 -39.90 27.72 -23.30
C ILE A 1049 -41.21 28.42 -23.70
N ALA A 1050 -41.13 29.50 -24.48
CA ALA A 1050 -42.30 30.19 -25.04
C ALA A 1050 -43.10 29.28 -26.00
N ASN A 1051 -42.43 28.50 -26.85
CA ASN A 1051 -43.06 27.51 -27.73
C ASN A 1051 -43.68 26.31 -26.97
N MET A 1052 -43.26 26.06 -25.72
CA MET A 1052 -43.85 25.06 -24.82
C MET A 1052 -45.13 25.54 -24.11
N GLY A 1053 -45.61 26.76 -24.39
CA GLY A 1053 -46.91 27.25 -23.93
C GLY A 1053 -46.95 27.70 -22.47
N MET A 1054 -45.81 28.06 -21.88
CA MET A 1054 -45.68 28.40 -20.45
C MET A 1054 -45.48 29.90 -20.16
N TYR A 1055 -45.95 30.83 -21.01
CA TYR A 1055 -46.27 32.20 -20.57
C TYR A 1055 -47.10 32.98 -21.61
N ASN A 1056 -48.28 33.49 -21.22
CA ASN A 1056 -48.95 34.61 -21.88
C ASN A 1056 -48.53 35.88 -21.13
N ALA A 1057 -47.59 36.66 -21.67
CA ALA A 1057 -47.28 37.96 -21.10
C ALA A 1057 -48.45 38.93 -21.38
N THR A 1058 -49.13 39.36 -20.30
CA THR A 1058 -50.14 40.41 -20.31
C THR A 1058 -49.48 41.76 -20.53
N VAL A 1059 -49.65 42.32 -21.73
CA VAL A 1059 -49.38 43.73 -22.03
C VAL A 1059 -50.69 44.50 -21.81
N ASN A 1060 -50.77 45.31 -20.75
CA ASN A 1060 -51.94 46.15 -20.47
C ASN A 1060 -51.85 47.51 -21.19
N GLU A 1061 -52.72 47.65 -22.19
CA GLU A 1061 -53.58 48.80 -22.58
C GLU A 1061 -53.04 50.17 -23.10
N PRO A 1062 -53.87 50.90 -23.91
CA PRO A 1062 -53.45 51.78 -25.00
C PRO A 1062 -53.78 53.29 -24.77
N ILE A 1063 -53.43 54.19 -25.73
CA ILE A 1063 -54.26 55.33 -26.23
C ILE A 1063 -53.51 56.22 -27.27
N ASN A 1064 -54.14 56.36 -28.45
CA ASN A 1064 -54.27 57.46 -29.43
C ASN A 1064 -53.08 58.25 -30.07
N SER A 1065 -52.98 58.03 -31.40
CA SER A 1065 -53.20 59.02 -32.50
C SER A 1065 -52.02 59.52 -33.36
N THR A 1066 -52.24 59.34 -34.68
CA THR A 1066 -51.63 59.92 -35.91
C THR A 1066 -50.35 59.28 -36.49
N PRO A 1067 -50.32 59.01 -37.83
CA PRO A 1067 -49.21 58.32 -38.49
C PRO A 1067 -48.23 59.35 -39.07
N VAL A 1068 -46.97 59.32 -38.63
CA VAL A 1068 -45.88 59.93 -39.38
C VAL A 1068 -44.83 58.87 -39.65
N LEU A 1069 -44.73 58.54 -40.93
CA LEU A 1069 -43.74 57.65 -41.51
C LEU A 1069 -42.34 58.27 -41.32
N THR A 1070 -41.59 57.80 -40.33
CA THR A 1070 -40.12 57.95 -40.30
C THR A 1070 -39.49 56.63 -39.86
N THR A 1071 -38.46 56.28 -40.62
CA THR A 1071 -37.63 55.07 -40.55
C THR A 1071 -37.25 54.68 -39.13
N VAL A 1072 -37.68 53.49 -38.68
CA VAL A 1072 -37.23 52.86 -37.43
C VAL A 1072 -35.77 52.43 -37.59
N PRO A 1073 -34.83 52.87 -36.72
CA PRO A 1073 -33.55 52.20 -36.61
C PRO A 1073 -33.77 50.86 -35.90
N LEU A 1074 -33.45 49.76 -36.58
CA LEU A 1074 -33.06 48.52 -35.90
C LEU A 1074 -31.88 48.86 -34.97
N PHE A 1075 -31.81 48.24 -33.80
CA PHE A 1075 -30.86 48.52 -32.70
C PHE A 1075 -31.31 49.56 -31.66
N ALA A 1076 -32.48 49.35 -31.05
CA ALA A 1076 -32.71 49.78 -29.67
C ALA A 1076 -32.26 48.65 -28.72
N ASN A 1077 -31.03 48.77 -28.20
CA ASN A 1077 -30.47 47.92 -27.15
C ASN A 1077 -31.12 48.27 -25.79
N GLY A 1078 -32.31 47.75 -25.54
CA GLY A 1078 -32.86 47.63 -24.19
C GLY A 1078 -32.91 46.16 -23.82
N THR A 1079 -32.02 45.68 -22.94
CA THR A 1079 -32.13 44.32 -22.39
C THR A 1079 -33.44 44.22 -21.62
N PRO A 1080 -34.34 43.26 -21.92
CA PRO A 1080 -35.58 43.08 -21.17
C PRO A 1080 -35.27 42.84 -19.68
N VAL A 1081 -35.89 43.64 -18.81
CA VAL A 1081 -35.77 43.52 -17.35
C VAL A 1081 -36.72 42.40 -16.91
N TYR A 1082 -36.16 41.28 -16.45
CA TYR A 1082 -36.93 40.13 -15.97
C TYR A 1082 -37.03 40.12 -14.44
N ASN A 1083 -38.16 39.65 -13.91
CA ASN A 1083 -38.38 39.51 -12.46
C ASN A 1083 -37.58 38.34 -11.87
N ASP A 1084 -37.25 38.40 -10.58
CA ASP A 1084 -36.55 37.32 -9.85
C ASP A 1084 -37.27 35.96 -9.95
N GLU A 1085 -38.60 35.96 -10.04
CA GLU A 1085 -39.42 34.75 -10.24
C GLU A 1085 -39.08 34.03 -11.56
N PHE A 1086 -38.84 34.77 -12.65
CA PHE A 1086 -38.45 34.21 -13.95
C PHE A 1086 -37.07 33.55 -13.90
N TYR A 1087 -36.09 34.20 -13.28
CA TYR A 1087 -34.75 33.63 -13.13
C TYR A 1087 -34.74 32.35 -12.31
N LEU A 1088 -35.58 32.30 -11.27
CA LEU A 1088 -35.76 31.15 -10.40
C LEU A 1088 -36.47 29.99 -11.12
N GLU A 1089 -37.54 30.23 -11.87
CA GLU A 1089 -38.23 29.21 -12.67
C GLU A 1089 -37.29 28.53 -13.68
N VAL A 1090 -36.48 29.32 -14.40
CA VAL A 1090 -35.50 28.76 -15.34
C VAL A 1090 -34.42 27.96 -14.60
N TYR A 1091 -33.95 28.43 -13.44
CA TYR A 1091 -32.95 27.72 -12.64
C TYR A 1091 -33.47 26.34 -12.15
N PHE A 1092 -34.72 26.27 -11.69
CA PHE A 1092 -35.38 25.01 -11.34
C PHE A 1092 -35.56 24.09 -12.55
N GLY A 1093 -35.95 24.64 -13.71
CA GLY A 1093 -36.09 23.88 -14.96
C GLY A 1093 -34.77 23.25 -15.42
N LEU A 1094 -33.67 24.01 -15.36
CA LEU A 1094 -32.33 23.51 -15.70
C LEU A 1094 -31.84 22.43 -14.73
N ALA A 1095 -32.12 22.57 -13.43
CA ALA A 1095 -31.81 21.54 -12.46
C ALA A 1095 -32.60 20.24 -12.71
N GLY A 1096 -33.87 20.36 -13.09
CA GLY A 1096 -34.70 19.22 -13.50
C GLY A 1096 -34.17 18.52 -14.76
N LEU A 1097 -33.73 19.29 -15.76
CA LEU A 1097 -33.08 18.75 -16.96
C LEU A 1097 -31.78 18.02 -16.62
N ASN A 1098 -30.94 18.59 -15.76
CA ASN A 1098 -29.70 17.96 -15.30
C ASN A 1098 -29.98 16.61 -14.61
N LEU A 1099 -31.01 16.54 -13.76
CA LEU A 1099 -31.45 15.29 -13.13
C LEU A 1099 -31.86 14.23 -14.15
N LEU A 1100 -32.68 14.60 -15.14
CA LEU A 1100 -33.13 13.69 -16.19
C LEU A 1100 -31.96 13.12 -17.00
N VAL A 1101 -31.05 13.98 -17.44
CA VAL A 1101 -29.89 13.56 -18.23
C VAL A 1101 -28.92 12.71 -17.41
N THR A 1102 -28.76 13.01 -16.11
CA THR A 1102 -27.96 12.20 -15.18
C THR A 1102 -28.54 10.80 -15.00
N ILE A 1103 -29.86 10.68 -14.88
CA ILE A 1103 -30.57 9.39 -14.83
C ILE A 1103 -30.33 8.61 -16.12
N MET A 1104 -30.55 9.23 -17.27
CA MET A 1104 -30.35 8.61 -18.58
C MET A 1104 -28.93 8.05 -18.71
N ARG A 1105 -27.91 8.86 -18.40
CA ARG A 1105 -26.50 8.46 -18.42
C ARG A 1105 -26.23 7.25 -17.51
N ALA A 1106 -26.66 7.31 -16.25
CA ALA A 1106 -26.33 6.27 -15.27
C ALA A 1106 -26.91 4.89 -15.63
N PHE A 1107 -28.17 4.85 -16.08
CA PHE A 1107 -28.82 3.60 -16.45
C PHE A 1107 -28.32 3.03 -17.79
N LEU A 1108 -28.07 3.89 -18.80
CA LEU A 1108 -27.49 3.45 -20.07
C LEU A 1108 -26.09 2.86 -19.88
N PHE A 1109 -25.26 3.50 -19.04
CA PHE A 1109 -23.92 3.00 -18.73
C PHE A 1109 -23.96 1.65 -18.00
N ALA A 1110 -24.83 1.51 -16.99
CA ALA A 1110 -25.02 0.25 -16.28
C ALA A 1110 -25.50 -0.87 -17.20
N TYR A 1111 -26.46 -0.59 -18.09
CA TYR A 1111 -26.97 -1.54 -19.05
C TYR A 1111 -25.89 -1.97 -20.07
N GLY A 1112 -25.17 -1.00 -20.66
CA GLY A 1112 -24.09 -1.26 -21.61
C GLY A 1112 -22.97 -2.13 -21.02
N GLY A 1113 -22.57 -1.85 -19.77
CA GLY A 1113 -21.56 -2.66 -19.07
C GLY A 1113 -21.99 -4.11 -18.85
N VAL A 1114 -23.26 -4.35 -18.49
CA VAL A 1114 -23.82 -5.70 -18.32
C VAL A 1114 -23.87 -6.46 -19.66
N GLN A 1115 -24.23 -5.78 -20.75
CA GLN A 1115 -24.27 -6.36 -22.09
C GLN A 1115 -22.87 -6.76 -22.58
N ALA A 1116 -21.88 -5.87 -22.43
CA ALA A 1116 -20.49 -6.17 -22.79
C ALA A 1116 -19.93 -7.35 -21.99
N ALA A 1117 -20.14 -7.38 -20.67
CA ALA A 1117 -19.68 -8.46 -19.80
C ALA A 1117 -20.30 -9.83 -20.14
N SER A 1118 -21.53 -9.85 -20.64
CA SER A 1118 -22.17 -11.09 -21.12
C SER A 1118 -21.57 -11.58 -22.44
N LYS A 1119 -21.37 -10.65 -23.40
CA LYS A 1119 -20.90 -10.99 -24.74
C LYS A 1119 -19.43 -11.43 -24.74
N ILE A 1120 -18.57 -10.69 -24.04
CA ILE A 1120 -17.14 -11.00 -23.92
C ILE A 1120 -16.92 -12.35 -23.25
N HIS A 1121 -17.60 -12.64 -22.14
CA HIS A 1121 -17.46 -13.93 -21.45
C HIS A 1121 -17.88 -15.12 -22.34
N ARG A 1122 -18.94 -14.96 -23.12
CA ARG A 1122 -19.42 -16.01 -24.04
C ARG A 1122 -18.43 -16.29 -25.17
N VAL A 1123 -17.82 -15.24 -25.73
CA VAL A 1123 -16.78 -15.38 -26.75
C VAL A 1123 -15.56 -16.07 -26.15
N LEU A 1124 -15.08 -15.59 -24.99
CA LEU A 1124 -13.92 -16.15 -24.31
C LEU A 1124 -14.08 -17.64 -23.98
N LEU A 1125 -15.22 -18.05 -23.42
CA LEU A 1125 -15.49 -19.46 -23.10
C LEU A 1125 -15.43 -20.36 -24.34
N LYS A 1126 -15.99 -19.89 -25.47
CA LYS A 1126 -15.96 -20.64 -26.74
C LYS A 1126 -14.55 -20.76 -27.30
N VAL A 1127 -13.77 -19.69 -27.23
CA VAL A 1127 -12.38 -19.67 -27.71
C VAL A 1127 -11.52 -20.61 -26.88
N ILE A 1128 -11.57 -20.52 -25.55
CA ILE A 1128 -10.77 -21.36 -24.64
C ILE A 1128 -11.06 -22.86 -24.88
N VAL A 1129 -12.34 -23.25 -24.97
CA VAL A 1129 -12.68 -24.65 -25.18
C VAL A 1129 -12.26 -25.14 -26.57
N LYS A 1130 -12.26 -24.28 -27.59
CA LYS A 1130 -11.80 -24.64 -28.95
C LYS A 1130 -10.27 -24.72 -29.08
N VAL A 1131 -9.53 -23.78 -28.47
CA VAL A 1131 -8.09 -23.57 -28.72
C VAL A 1131 -7.18 -24.59 -28.02
N ILE A 1132 -7.61 -25.21 -26.91
CA ILE A 1132 -6.74 -26.11 -26.12
C ILE A 1132 -6.32 -27.40 -26.87
N LEU A 1133 -6.87 -27.64 -28.07
CA LEU A 1133 -6.38 -28.70 -28.97
C LEU A 1133 -5.13 -28.29 -29.77
N PHE A 1134 -4.90 -26.98 -29.96
CA PHE A 1134 -3.89 -26.43 -30.87
C PHE A 1134 -2.50 -26.30 -30.23
N HIS A 1135 -2.42 -26.03 -28.91
CA HIS A 1135 -1.13 -25.83 -28.23
C HIS A 1135 -0.29 -27.13 -28.17
N ASN A 1136 -0.94 -28.30 -28.07
CA ASN A 1136 -0.23 -29.58 -28.13
C ASN A 1136 0.00 -30.10 -29.56
N MET A 1137 -0.69 -29.56 -30.59
CA MET A 1137 -0.45 -29.92 -31.99
C MET A 1137 0.61 -29.03 -32.67
N ILE A 1138 0.77 -27.77 -32.25
CA ILE A 1138 1.82 -26.87 -32.78
C ILE A 1138 3.24 -27.33 -32.39
N HIS A 1139 3.39 -28.05 -31.27
CA HIS A 1139 4.69 -28.61 -30.89
C HIS A 1139 5.20 -29.70 -31.85
N PHE A 1140 4.34 -30.21 -32.75
CA PHE A 1140 4.65 -31.28 -33.69
C PHE A 1140 4.62 -30.86 -35.16
N TYR A 1141 4.13 -29.66 -35.51
CA TYR A 1141 4.00 -29.21 -36.90
C TYR A 1141 4.36 -27.72 -37.06
N ASN A 1142 5.59 -27.50 -37.56
CA ASN A 1142 6.04 -26.36 -38.37
C ASN A 1142 5.93 -24.91 -37.84
N LYS A 1143 7.09 -24.41 -37.40
CA LYS A 1143 7.90 -23.34 -38.03
C LYS A 1143 7.42 -22.86 -39.43
N SER A 1144 6.31 -22.14 -39.55
CA SER A 1144 6.10 -21.07 -40.57
C SER A 1144 4.77 -20.36 -40.33
N ASP A 1145 4.79 -19.03 -40.28
CA ASP A 1145 3.65 -18.09 -40.26
C ASP A 1145 2.67 -18.12 -39.08
N ARG A 1146 3.03 -17.39 -38.01
CA ARG A 1146 2.16 -17.06 -36.87
C ARG A 1146 1.39 -15.74 -37.01
N SER A 1147 1.55 -14.96 -38.08
CA SER A 1147 0.93 -13.63 -38.20
C SER A 1147 -0.52 -13.63 -38.71
N GLU A 1148 -1.00 -14.69 -39.35
CA GLU A 1148 -2.36 -14.71 -39.93
C GLU A 1148 -3.45 -15.30 -39.00
N VAL A 1149 -3.08 -16.08 -37.98
CA VAL A 1149 -4.07 -16.85 -37.20
C VAL A 1149 -4.78 -16.00 -36.14
N THR A 1150 -4.14 -14.94 -35.63
CA THR A 1150 -4.74 -14.02 -34.64
C THR A 1150 -5.88 -13.18 -35.22
N PHE A 1151 -5.91 -12.97 -36.54
CA PHE A 1151 -6.91 -12.15 -37.22
C PHE A 1151 -8.20 -12.91 -37.59
N SER A 1152 -8.16 -14.26 -37.62
CA SER A 1152 -9.30 -15.08 -38.04
C SER A 1152 -10.20 -15.55 -36.88
N ILE A 1153 -9.73 -15.41 -35.63
CA ILE A 1153 -10.43 -15.95 -34.44
C ILE A 1153 -11.29 -14.89 -33.70
N PHE A 1154 -11.14 -13.59 -34.00
CA PHE A 1154 -11.81 -12.50 -33.29
C PHE A 1154 -12.78 -11.63 -34.10
#